data_AF-A0A973LW36-F1
#
_entry.id   AF-A0A973LW36-F1
#
_cell.length_a   1.000
_cell.length_b   1.000
_cell.length_c   1.000
_cell.angle_alpha   90.00
_cell.angle_beta   90.00
_cell.angle_gamma   90.00
#
_symmetry.space_group_name_H-M   'P 1'
#
loop_
_entity.id
_entity.type
_entity.pdbx_description
1 polymer ?
#
loop_
_entity_poly.entity_id
_entity_poly.type
_entity_poly.pdbx_seq_one_letter_code
_entity_poly.pdbx_strand_id
1 'polypeptide(L)'
;STAAVELDLPAAPATVPARERTRRGQEDLRSLLLGFDVDPHGERQVLDGYLAARQAVIDEGHRTLAEELDLIGVFADLAELSRNRPAVEDGSGEGHVHSAREHFHTYLQSLDVERAGLPEPFQARLAKALGHYGVTELERSPELEAAVFRIFLAQQRAGADAAIVAALLRAWLREPPPDEAQREPAGLALERLVAATQVRFPAVSDLARGVVFTWFGQPLLRRHRARVYADVRRHLRHLDANPQAPDRAERIAEMVRSTEPLVRLLGQRLVRSDLDNAVMLEVLTRRYYGNKGLTGVRTSEVSGCQFVVAEHGGSRLVSSAVAFDRLGDTLRGLAELAGGQKALDADIYLAWENQPEDSESMAVALHEVIAAHPLPGQVRRLTATVAGRAGAVMHHHFTFRPSVTGMAEERLIRGLHPFIAQRMQFERLSKFDLIRLPSSDEEVYLFECVARENPSDARIVAFTQVRDLTELREHDGRLVALPTAEDALVACLDSIRRARSRRPSKARLNTNRIVIYVWPPSDITRRELERIAARVLPSTAGAGLEEILFIARQRDPRTGELIKTAVRITFDATGGTSLTVGEPSAEPIEPLDDYRQKVLRATSRNTVYPYELTGLLGEFVEHDLDERHALVPVDRPKGRNSAAIVAGVVTTTTRRYPEGVTRVVLLGDPTKSLGALSEPECRRVIAALDLAERMRVPLEWYALSSGARISMASGTENMDWVAAALKRIVEFTQDGGEINIVVAGINVGAQPYWNAEATMLMHTKGILVMTPDSAMVLTGKQALDFSGGVSAEDNFGIGGYDRVMGPNGQAQYWAPNLVAARDVLMAHYEHTYVAPGERTPRRATTTDPVDRDVTVYPHVVAGSDFTTVGEIFSAASNPDRKKPFDIRTVMRALSDQDRPVLERWAGMADAENAVVQDAHLGGMPVCLLGIESRSVPRRGFPPADGPDAYTAGTLFPRASKKAARAINAASGNRPLVVLANLSGFDGSPESMRKLQLEYGAEIGRAIVNFRGPIVFCVISRYHGGAFVVFSKALNPDMTVLALEGSFASVLGGAPAAAVVFSADVNARTAADPRVRDLEARVASASGADRAALTAELDDLRLSVRAEKLGEVAAEFDRVHDIRRAVEVGSVDAVIRAEELRPRI
;
A
#
# COMPACT_ATOMS: atom_id res chain seq x y z
N SER A 1 27.48 4.97 -39.95
CA SER A 1 28.08 3.76 -40.53
C SER A 1 29.09 3.23 -39.52
N THR A 2 28.64 2.38 -38.61
CA THR A 2 29.48 1.70 -37.61
C THR A 2 29.56 0.26 -38.07
N ALA A 3 30.68 -0.10 -38.70
CA ALA A 3 30.94 -1.48 -39.12
C ALA A 3 30.95 -2.37 -37.87
N ALA A 4 30.09 -3.40 -37.87
CA ALA A 4 30.10 -4.44 -36.85
C ALA A 4 31.47 -5.13 -36.88
N VAL A 5 32.13 -5.18 -35.72
CA VAL A 5 33.32 -6.01 -35.55
C VAL A 5 32.81 -7.44 -35.48
N GLU A 6 32.94 -8.21 -36.55
CA GLU A 6 32.72 -9.66 -36.54
C GLU A 6 33.86 -10.30 -35.74
N LEU A 7 33.54 -10.75 -34.52
CA LEU A 7 34.40 -11.63 -33.75
C LEU A 7 34.34 -13.02 -34.39
N ASP A 8 35.49 -13.55 -34.81
CA ASP A 8 35.64 -14.88 -35.40
C ASP A 8 35.45 -15.95 -34.30
N LEU A 9 34.19 -16.25 -33.99
CA LEU A 9 33.81 -17.28 -33.03
C LEU A 9 33.92 -18.67 -33.70
N PRO A 10 34.44 -19.69 -33.01
CA PRO A 10 34.52 -21.04 -33.57
C PRO A 10 33.13 -21.55 -33.98
N ALA A 11 33.07 -22.26 -35.11
CA ALA A 11 31.82 -22.83 -35.63
C ALA A 11 31.08 -23.63 -34.55
N ALA A 12 29.79 -23.33 -34.37
CA ALA A 12 28.95 -24.00 -33.38
C ALA A 12 29.02 -25.53 -33.57
N PRO A 13 29.36 -26.32 -32.53
CA PRO A 13 29.51 -27.77 -32.67
C PRO A 13 28.21 -28.42 -33.15
N ALA A 14 28.34 -29.35 -34.10
CA ALA A 14 27.22 -30.14 -34.61
C ALA A 14 26.64 -30.99 -33.46
N THR A 15 25.37 -30.73 -33.15
CA THR A 15 24.52 -31.41 -32.15
C THR A 15 25.04 -31.41 -30.71
N VAL A 16 24.96 -30.26 -30.03
CA VAL A 16 25.04 -30.19 -28.56
C VAL A 16 23.83 -30.92 -27.95
N PRO A 17 24.01 -31.88 -27.01
CA PRO A 17 22.92 -32.59 -26.34
C PRO A 17 21.88 -31.65 -25.72
N ALA A 18 20.60 -32.04 -25.70
CA ALA A 18 19.51 -31.20 -25.19
C ALA A 18 19.74 -30.74 -23.74
N ARG A 19 20.26 -31.64 -22.88
CA ARG A 19 20.63 -31.30 -21.50
C ARG A 19 21.70 -30.22 -21.39
N GLU A 20 22.74 -30.30 -22.21
CA GLU A 20 23.83 -29.33 -22.20
C GLU A 20 23.37 -27.97 -22.75
N ARG A 21 22.49 -27.97 -23.77
CA ARG A 21 21.83 -26.74 -24.25
C ARG A 21 20.93 -26.11 -23.18
N THR A 22 20.21 -26.92 -22.42
CA THR A 22 19.32 -26.45 -21.35
C THR A 22 20.11 -25.87 -20.19
N ARG A 23 21.20 -26.54 -19.76
CA ARG A 23 22.11 -26.02 -18.73
C ARG A 23 22.73 -24.68 -19.13
N ARG A 24 23.26 -24.57 -20.35
CA ARG A 24 23.79 -23.30 -20.88
C ARG A 24 22.73 -22.22 -20.96
N GLY A 25 21.56 -22.53 -21.50
CA GLY A 25 20.45 -21.56 -21.57
C GLY A 25 19.97 -21.11 -20.19
N GLN A 26 20.01 -21.98 -19.17
CA GLN A 26 19.72 -21.59 -17.79
C GLN A 26 20.81 -20.67 -17.22
N GLU A 27 22.08 -20.94 -17.47
CA GLU A 27 23.20 -20.08 -17.07
C GLU A 27 23.11 -18.70 -17.75
N ASP A 28 22.71 -18.65 -19.02
CA ASP A 28 22.48 -17.41 -19.76
C ASP A 28 21.30 -16.63 -19.18
N LEU A 29 20.17 -17.29 -18.87
CA LEU A 29 19.03 -16.67 -18.22
C LEU A 29 19.37 -16.18 -16.80
N ARG A 30 20.13 -16.95 -16.02
CA ARG A 30 20.62 -16.53 -14.69
C ARG A 30 21.49 -15.28 -14.82
N SER A 31 22.38 -15.25 -15.82
CA SER A 31 23.26 -14.11 -16.08
C SER A 31 22.47 -12.86 -16.46
N LEU A 32 21.42 -12.99 -17.29
CA LEU A 32 20.49 -11.90 -17.60
C LEU A 32 19.84 -11.34 -16.34
N LEU A 33 19.25 -12.20 -15.50
CA LEU A 33 18.59 -11.80 -14.25
C LEU A 33 19.56 -11.11 -13.28
N LEU A 34 20.84 -11.49 -13.30
CA LEU A 34 21.88 -10.89 -12.48
C LEU A 34 22.45 -9.58 -13.08
N GLY A 35 21.97 -9.10 -14.22
CA GLY A 35 22.42 -7.85 -14.84
C GLY A 35 23.70 -7.98 -15.65
N PHE A 36 24.04 -9.18 -16.13
CA PHE A 36 25.08 -9.38 -17.13
C PHE A 36 24.52 -9.18 -18.54
N ASP A 37 25.35 -8.65 -19.42
CA ASP A 37 25.00 -8.45 -20.83
C ASP A 37 25.06 -9.79 -21.57
N VAL A 38 24.03 -10.03 -22.37
CA VAL A 38 23.99 -11.08 -23.38
C VAL A 38 23.66 -10.38 -24.69
N ASP A 39 24.14 -10.89 -25.82
CA ASP A 39 24.09 -10.26 -27.16
C ASP A 39 22.90 -9.27 -27.34
N PRO A 40 23.13 -7.99 -27.70
CA PRO A 40 22.11 -6.93 -27.79
C PRO A 40 20.95 -7.19 -28.77
N HIS A 41 20.97 -8.28 -29.55
CA HIS A 41 19.83 -8.73 -30.37
C HIS A 41 19.11 -9.97 -29.81
N GLY A 42 19.47 -10.44 -28.62
CA GLY A 42 19.27 -11.83 -28.20
C GLY A 42 18.41 -12.11 -26.96
N GLU A 43 17.91 -11.16 -26.17
CA GLU A 43 17.17 -11.51 -24.92
C GLU A 43 16.00 -12.48 -25.16
N ARG A 44 15.19 -12.16 -26.17
CA ARG A 44 14.05 -13.01 -26.57
C ARG A 44 14.53 -14.31 -27.19
N GLN A 45 15.67 -14.27 -27.90
CA GLN A 45 16.29 -15.44 -28.52
C GLN A 45 16.87 -16.42 -27.48
N VAL A 46 17.44 -15.91 -26.38
CA VAL A 46 17.94 -16.69 -25.25
C VAL A 46 16.78 -17.38 -24.55
N LEU A 47 15.70 -16.65 -24.27
CA LEU A 47 14.48 -17.21 -23.68
C LEU A 47 13.84 -18.26 -24.61
N ASP A 48 13.63 -17.93 -25.88
CA ASP A 48 13.02 -18.85 -26.86
C ASP A 48 13.90 -20.09 -27.08
N GLY A 49 15.23 -19.92 -27.13
CA GLY A 49 16.22 -20.99 -27.22
C GLY A 49 16.23 -21.90 -26.00
N TYR A 50 16.15 -21.33 -24.80
CA TYR A 50 16.01 -22.08 -23.56
C TYR A 50 14.69 -22.87 -23.54
N LEU A 51 13.56 -22.23 -23.87
CA LEU A 51 12.25 -22.91 -23.89
C LEU A 51 12.22 -24.07 -24.89
N ALA A 52 12.88 -23.93 -26.04
CA ALA A 52 13.01 -25.01 -27.02
C ALA A 52 13.89 -26.16 -26.51
N ALA A 53 15.04 -25.86 -25.90
CA ALA A 53 15.93 -26.86 -25.31
C ALA A 53 15.27 -27.60 -24.14
N ARG A 54 14.59 -26.84 -23.28
CA ARG A 54 13.76 -27.32 -22.17
C ARG A 54 12.70 -28.31 -22.64
N GLN A 55 11.96 -27.99 -23.70
CA GLN A 55 10.95 -28.92 -24.23
C GLN A 55 11.59 -30.24 -24.67
N ALA A 56 12.74 -30.20 -25.36
CA ALA A 56 13.45 -31.41 -25.77
C ALA A 56 13.92 -32.26 -24.57
N VAL A 57 14.38 -31.63 -23.48
CA VAL A 57 14.80 -32.33 -22.25
C VAL A 57 13.60 -32.95 -21.51
N ILE A 58 12.45 -32.28 -21.52
CA ILE A 58 11.19 -32.81 -20.98
C ILE A 58 10.72 -34.02 -21.80
N ASP A 59 10.82 -33.94 -23.13
CA ASP A 59 10.48 -35.05 -24.03
C ASP A 59 11.41 -36.27 -23.81
N GLU A 60 12.66 -36.04 -23.37
CA GLU A 60 13.61 -37.07 -22.92
C GLU A 60 13.33 -37.61 -21.50
N GLY A 61 12.32 -37.09 -20.79
CA GLY A 61 11.89 -37.54 -19.47
C GLY A 61 12.59 -36.87 -18.27
N HIS A 62 13.25 -35.74 -18.47
CA HIS A 62 13.92 -35.00 -17.41
C HIS A 62 13.15 -33.73 -17.01
N ARG A 63 13.12 -33.43 -15.71
CA ARG A 63 12.55 -32.17 -15.19
C ARG A 63 13.64 -31.15 -14.92
N THR A 64 13.33 -29.88 -15.18
CA THR A 64 14.22 -28.71 -15.01
C THR A 64 13.81 -27.83 -13.82
N LEU A 65 12.90 -28.31 -12.98
CA LEU A 65 12.22 -27.48 -11.98
C LEU A 65 13.18 -26.95 -10.90
N ALA A 66 14.12 -27.76 -10.41
CA ALA A 66 15.04 -27.35 -9.36
C ALA A 66 15.91 -26.17 -9.83
N GLU A 67 16.44 -26.31 -11.05
CA GLU A 67 17.21 -25.31 -11.77
C GLU A 67 16.45 -24.01 -12.02
N GLU A 68 15.16 -24.11 -12.36
CA GLU A 68 14.29 -22.96 -12.63
C GLU A 68 13.81 -22.27 -11.34
N LEU A 69 13.69 -22.99 -10.23
CA LEU A 69 13.40 -22.41 -8.91
C LEU A 69 14.50 -21.45 -8.48
N ASP A 70 15.76 -21.77 -8.79
CA ASP A 70 16.90 -20.88 -8.51
C ASP A 70 16.78 -19.55 -9.29
N LEU A 71 16.33 -19.59 -10.56
CA LEU A 71 16.09 -18.39 -11.37
C LEU A 71 15.01 -17.49 -10.74
N ILE A 72 13.92 -18.10 -10.29
CA ILE A 72 12.85 -17.38 -9.58
C ILE A 72 13.36 -16.79 -8.26
N GLY A 73 14.18 -17.55 -7.53
CA GLY A 73 14.83 -17.11 -6.30
C GLY A 73 15.64 -15.83 -6.52
N VAL A 74 16.53 -15.82 -7.52
CA VAL A 74 17.33 -14.65 -7.92
C VAL A 74 16.44 -13.44 -8.20
N PHE A 75 15.41 -13.60 -9.03
CA PHE A 75 14.52 -12.50 -9.35
C PHE A 75 13.77 -11.97 -8.12
N ALA A 76 13.32 -12.86 -7.22
CA ALA A 76 12.65 -12.45 -5.99
C ALA A 76 13.59 -11.71 -5.02
N ASP A 77 14.84 -12.17 -4.87
CA ASP A 77 15.90 -11.50 -4.08
C ASP A 77 16.16 -10.08 -4.58
N LEU A 78 16.32 -9.90 -5.88
CA LEU A 78 16.57 -8.59 -6.49
C LEU A 78 15.32 -7.69 -6.45
N ALA A 79 14.13 -8.26 -6.64
CA ALA A 79 12.87 -7.53 -6.56
C ALA A 79 12.61 -6.99 -5.14
N GLU A 80 12.98 -7.73 -4.09
CA GLU A 80 12.87 -7.31 -2.70
C GLU A 80 13.66 -6.04 -2.36
N LEU A 81 14.85 -5.86 -2.96
CA LEU A 81 15.67 -4.66 -2.79
C LEU A 81 15.07 -3.41 -3.46
N SER A 82 14.01 -3.58 -4.26
CA SER A 82 13.44 -2.51 -5.08
C SER A 82 11.97 -2.21 -4.76
N ARG A 83 11.49 -2.65 -3.58
CA ARG A 83 10.13 -2.35 -3.10
C ARG A 83 10.02 -0.87 -2.71
N ASN A 84 8.98 -0.21 -3.23
CA ASN A 84 8.65 1.21 -2.97
C ASN A 84 7.69 1.42 -1.76
N ARG A 85 7.33 0.35 -1.05
CA ARG A 85 6.52 0.42 0.18
C ARG A 85 7.19 -0.38 1.29
N PRO A 86 7.15 0.07 2.55
CA PRO A 86 7.56 -0.75 3.70
C PRO A 86 6.76 -2.06 3.70
N ALA A 87 7.38 -3.19 4.00
CA ALA A 87 6.63 -4.43 4.17
C ALA A 87 5.81 -4.33 5.46
N VAL A 88 4.59 -4.90 5.49
CA VAL A 88 3.78 -5.00 6.72
C VAL A 88 4.54 -5.76 7.83
N GLU A 89 5.50 -6.60 7.43
CA GLU A 89 6.40 -7.36 8.30
C GLU A 89 7.53 -6.52 8.93
N ASP A 90 7.75 -5.27 8.50
CA ASP A 90 8.83 -4.41 9.00
C ASP A 90 8.50 -3.71 10.35
N GLY A 91 7.39 -4.11 11.01
CA GLY A 91 7.03 -3.69 12.37
C GLY A 91 6.33 -2.33 12.45
N SER A 92 5.27 -2.26 13.26
CA SER A 92 4.50 -1.03 13.56
C SER A 92 5.23 -0.10 14.54
N GLY A 93 6.53 0.14 14.34
CA GLY A 93 7.30 1.10 15.12
C GLY A 93 7.09 2.52 14.58
N GLU A 94 6.81 3.47 15.47
CA GLU A 94 6.79 4.91 15.20
C GLU A 94 8.15 5.35 14.63
N GLY A 95 8.31 5.37 13.29
CA GLY A 95 9.52 5.94 12.67
C GLY A 95 10.03 5.33 11.36
N HIS A 96 9.46 4.23 10.85
CA HIS A 96 9.97 3.61 9.62
C HIS A 96 9.33 4.24 8.37
N VAL A 97 9.92 5.36 7.92
CA VAL A 97 9.47 6.12 6.75
C VAL A 97 10.15 5.66 5.44
N HIS A 98 11.19 4.83 5.53
CA HIS A 98 12.05 4.47 4.41
C HIS A 98 11.63 3.16 3.74
N SER A 99 11.77 3.09 2.41
CA SER A 99 11.48 1.89 1.62
C SER A 99 12.75 1.08 1.32
N ALA A 100 12.61 -0.21 0.99
CA ALA A 100 13.76 -1.07 0.67
C ALA A 100 14.60 -0.50 -0.49
N ARG A 101 13.94 0.07 -1.50
CA ARG A 101 14.62 0.73 -2.62
C ARG A 101 15.49 1.91 -2.18
N GLU A 102 15.01 2.70 -1.22
CA GLU A 102 15.76 3.83 -0.69
C GLU A 102 16.97 3.38 0.12
N HIS A 103 16.82 2.35 0.96
CA HIS A 103 17.93 1.75 1.67
C HIS A 103 19.01 1.27 0.69
N PHE A 104 18.61 0.63 -0.41
CA PHE A 104 19.54 0.22 -1.45
C PHE A 104 20.26 1.43 -2.07
N HIS A 105 19.53 2.46 -2.49
CA HIS A 105 20.11 3.65 -3.13
C HIS A 105 21.01 4.46 -2.19
N THR A 106 20.67 4.53 -0.90
CA THR A 106 21.51 5.17 0.13
C THR A 106 22.80 4.38 0.30
N TYR A 107 22.70 3.05 0.35
CA TYR A 107 23.85 2.17 0.38
C TYR A 107 24.75 2.34 -0.84
N LEU A 108 24.21 2.51 -2.06
CA LEU A 108 25.00 2.74 -3.27
C LEU A 108 25.94 3.94 -3.19
N GLN A 109 25.67 4.91 -2.31
CA GLN A 109 26.51 6.10 -2.16
C GLN A 109 27.82 5.78 -1.44
N SER A 110 27.79 4.91 -0.42
CA SER A 110 28.94 4.62 0.45
C SER A 110 29.48 3.19 0.32
N LEU A 111 28.64 2.23 -0.06
CA LEU A 111 28.87 0.80 0.05
C LEU A 111 29.28 0.38 1.47
N ASP A 112 28.69 1.05 2.45
CA ASP A 112 28.98 0.90 3.88
C ASP A 112 27.65 0.96 4.65
N VAL A 113 27.33 -0.12 5.35
CA VAL A 113 26.03 -0.31 6.03
C VAL A 113 25.86 0.59 7.24
N GLU A 114 26.95 0.89 7.94
CA GLU A 114 26.95 1.77 9.12
C GLU A 114 26.75 3.21 8.67
N ARG A 115 27.51 3.63 7.65
CA ARG A 115 27.42 4.99 7.08
C ARG A 115 26.08 5.27 6.41
N ALA A 116 25.46 4.26 5.81
CA ALA A 116 24.13 4.34 5.22
C ALA A 116 23.00 4.22 6.26
N GLY A 117 23.29 3.74 7.48
CA GLY A 117 22.30 3.56 8.55
C GLY A 117 21.21 2.54 8.20
N LEU A 118 21.59 1.43 7.58
CA LEU A 118 20.64 0.43 7.09
C LEU A 118 20.04 -0.41 8.23
N PRO A 119 18.71 -0.61 8.29
CA PRO A 119 18.10 -1.52 9.26
C PRO A 119 18.55 -2.97 9.06
N GLU A 120 18.69 -3.73 10.16
CA GLU A 120 19.06 -5.16 10.13
C GLU A 120 18.21 -5.99 9.16
N PRO A 121 16.87 -5.84 9.07
CA PRO A 121 16.06 -6.59 8.11
C PRO A 121 16.44 -6.30 6.65
N PHE A 122 16.87 -5.07 6.35
CA PHE A 122 17.33 -4.71 5.02
C PHE A 122 18.73 -5.25 4.74
N GLN A 123 19.64 -5.19 5.71
CA GLN A 123 20.98 -5.78 5.57
C GLN A 123 20.90 -7.28 5.23
N ALA A 124 19.98 -8.02 5.86
CA ALA A 124 19.75 -9.44 5.55
C ALA A 124 19.27 -9.66 4.11
N ARG A 125 18.36 -8.82 3.60
CA ARG A 125 17.90 -8.87 2.19
C ARG A 125 19.04 -8.56 1.22
N LEU A 126 19.87 -7.56 1.54
CA LEU A 126 21.03 -7.17 0.74
C LEU A 126 22.08 -8.28 0.67
N ALA A 127 22.45 -8.87 1.81
CA ALA A 127 23.38 -9.99 1.88
C ALA A 127 22.89 -11.19 1.05
N LYS A 128 21.59 -11.47 1.10
CA LYS A 128 20.99 -12.56 0.30
C LYS A 128 21.08 -12.31 -1.21
N ALA A 129 20.83 -11.08 -1.66
CA ALA A 129 20.98 -10.71 -3.07
C ALA A 129 22.45 -10.77 -3.52
N LEU A 130 23.37 -10.28 -2.69
CA LEU A 130 24.82 -10.31 -2.94
C LEU A 130 25.39 -11.73 -2.99
N GLY A 131 24.82 -12.66 -2.22
CA GLY A 131 25.19 -14.07 -2.25
C GLY A 131 25.09 -14.70 -3.64
N HIS A 132 24.20 -14.20 -4.52
CA HIS A 132 24.11 -14.67 -5.91
C HIS A 132 25.32 -14.32 -6.77
N TYR A 133 26.12 -13.35 -6.33
CA TYR A 133 27.35 -12.89 -6.96
C TYR A 133 28.61 -13.44 -6.26
N GLY A 134 28.45 -14.33 -5.28
CA GLY A 134 29.56 -14.90 -4.50
C GLY A 134 30.08 -13.99 -3.39
N VAL A 135 29.37 -12.91 -3.06
CA VAL A 135 29.75 -11.96 -2.02
C VAL A 135 29.02 -12.30 -0.72
N THR A 136 29.77 -12.58 0.35
CA THR A 136 29.24 -13.04 1.65
C THR A 136 29.40 -12.02 2.77
N GLU A 137 30.23 -11.01 2.57
CA GLU A 137 30.52 -9.93 3.51
C GLU A 137 30.05 -8.58 2.94
N LEU A 138 29.70 -7.64 3.83
CA LEU A 138 29.25 -6.29 3.45
C LEU A 138 30.38 -5.25 3.57
N GLU A 139 31.60 -5.69 3.87
CA GLU A 139 32.78 -4.83 3.81
C GLU A 139 33.15 -4.52 2.35
N ARG A 140 33.59 -3.28 2.11
CA ARG A 140 33.84 -2.80 0.75
C ARG A 140 35.01 -3.56 0.11
N SER A 141 34.71 -4.33 -0.93
CA SER A 141 35.69 -5.04 -1.77
C SER A 141 35.42 -4.81 -3.28
N PRO A 142 36.40 -5.04 -4.17
CA PRO A 142 36.17 -4.99 -5.62
C PRO A 142 35.04 -5.92 -6.10
N GLU A 143 34.88 -7.08 -5.45
CA GLU A 143 33.82 -8.05 -5.74
C GLU A 143 32.44 -7.51 -5.34
N LEU A 144 32.34 -6.87 -4.16
CA LEU A 144 31.14 -6.18 -3.71
C LEU A 144 30.75 -5.06 -4.69
N GLU A 145 31.71 -4.21 -5.08
CA GLU A 145 31.48 -3.12 -6.04
C GLU A 145 30.93 -3.65 -7.37
N ALA A 146 31.54 -4.70 -7.91
CA ALA A 146 31.08 -5.35 -9.13
C ALA A 146 29.68 -5.95 -8.96
N ALA A 147 29.40 -6.64 -7.86
CA ALA A 147 28.11 -7.25 -7.57
C ALA A 147 27.00 -6.19 -7.45
N VAL A 148 27.24 -5.13 -6.70
CA VAL A 148 26.28 -4.03 -6.50
C VAL A 148 25.99 -3.30 -7.80
N PHE A 149 27.01 -3.05 -8.64
CA PHE A 149 26.81 -2.48 -9.97
C PHE A 149 25.91 -3.38 -10.84
N ARG A 150 26.13 -4.71 -10.79
CA ARG A 150 25.30 -5.67 -11.52
C ARG A 150 23.87 -5.73 -11.00
N ILE A 151 23.65 -5.69 -9.69
CA ILE A 151 22.31 -5.56 -9.08
C ILE A 151 21.62 -4.29 -9.59
N PHE A 152 22.33 -3.16 -9.64
CA PHE A 152 21.79 -1.91 -10.16
C PHE A 152 21.37 -2.04 -11.64
N LEU A 153 22.17 -2.68 -12.49
CA LEU A 153 21.81 -2.96 -13.88
C LEU A 153 20.58 -3.87 -13.99
N ALA A 154 20.50 -4.93 -13.18
CA ALA A 154 19.34 -5.82 -13.12
C ALA A 154 18.06 -5.03 -12.75
N GLN A 155 18.14 -4.12 -11.77
CA GLN A 155 16.99 -3.29 -11.38
C GLN A 155 16.50 -2.36 -12.51
N GLN A 156 17.40 -1.89 -13.40
CA GLN A 156 17.01 -1.12 -14.58
C GLN A 156 16.32 -1.98 -15.65
N ARG A 157 16.67 -3.27 -15.75
CA ARG A 157 16.13 -4.23 -16.71
C ARG A 157 14.97 -5.07 -16.17
N ALA A 158 14.53 -4.81 -14.93
CA ALA A 158 13.54 -5.61 -14.23
C ALA A 158 12.20 -5.85 -14.98
N GLY A 159 11.83 -4.97 -15.93
CA GLY A 159 10.68 -5.20 -16.82
C GLY A 159 10.87 -6.35 -17.82
N ALA A 160 12.08 -6.49 -18.38
CA ALA A 160 12.45 -7.61 -19.25
C ALA A 160 12.61 -8.90 -18.43
N ASP A 161 13.25 -8.81 -17.26
CA ASP A 161 13.40 -9.94 -16.33
C ASP A 161 12.04 -10.49 -15.88
N ALA A 162 11.09 -9.61 -15.60
CA ALA A 162 9.71 -10.01 -15.28
C ALA A 162 9.04 -10.76 -16.44
N ALA A 163 9.40 -10.49 -17.70
CA ALA A 163 8.88 -11.21 -18.86
C ALA A 163 9.45 -12.64 -18.95
N ILE A 164 10.74 -12.83 -18.61
CA ILE A 164 11.40 -14.14 -18.49
C ILE A 164 10.67 -14.98 -17.43
N VAL A 165 10.54 -14.45 -16.21
CA VAL A 165 9.84 -15.15 -15.12
C VAL A 165 8.39 -15.45 -15.47
N ALA A 166 7.67 -14.51 -16.12
CA ALA A 166 6.31 -14.74 -16.57
C ALA A 166 6.21 -15.85 -17.63
N ALA A 167 7.21 -16.02 -18.50
CA ALA A 167 7.24 -17.10 -19.48
C ALA A 167 7.45 -18.47 -18.81
N LEU A 168 8.37 -18.57 -17.85
CA LEU A 168 8.60 -19.79 -17.07
C LEU A 168 7.33 -20.21 -16.30
N LEU A 169 6.71 -19.28 -15.58
CA LEU A 169 5.46 -19.55 -14.86
C LEU A 169 4.33 -20.01 -15.80
N ARG A 170 4.25 -19.47 -17.02
CA ARG A 170 3.27 -19.94 -18.03
C ARG A 170 3.55 -21.37 -18.51
N ALA A 171 4.81 -21.78 -18.58
CA ALA A 171 5.18 -23.17 -18.88
C ALA A 171 4.76 -24.08 -17.72
N TRP A 172 5.11 -23.72 -16.48
CA TRP A 172 4.76 -24.46 -15.26
C TRP A 172 3.25 -24.68 -15.08
N LEU A 173 2.43 -23.71 -15.48
CA LEU A 173 0.97 -23.83 -15.47
C LEU A 173 0.42 -24.99 -16.32
N ARG A 174 1.21 -25.54 -17.24
CA ARG A 174 0.83 -26.66 -18.12
C ARG A 174 1.43 -27.99 -17.66
N GLU A 175 2.22 -28.00 -16.58
CA GLU A 175 2.98 -29.14 -16.13
C GLU A 175 2.39 -29.82 -14.89
N PRO A 176 2.69 -31.12 -14.67
CA PRO A 176 2.29 -31.81 -13.46
C PRO A 176 2.97 -31.20 -12.22
N PRO A 177 2.39 -31.39 -11.02
CA PRO A 177 2.98 -30.88 -9.78
C PRO A 177 4.39 -31.44 -9.52
N PRO A 178 5.22 -30.73 -8.74
CA PRO A 178 6.52 -31.21 -8.30
C PRO A 178 6.42 -32.55 -7.57
N ASP A 179 7.50 -33.32 -7.68
CA ASP A 179 7.72 -34.52 -6.87
C ASP A 179 7.88 -34.15 -5.39
N GLU A 180 7.74 -35.12 -4.48
CA GLU A 180 7.67 -34.87 -3.03
C GLU A 180 8.87 -34.07 -2.49
N ALA A 181 10.08 -34.36 -2.97
CA ALA A 181 11.30 -33.66 -2.59
C ALA A 181 11.34 -32.17 -3.00
N GLN A 182 10.65 -31.79 -4.07
CA GLN A 182 10.63 -30.41 -4.60
C GLN A 182 9.35 -29.65 -4.23
N ARG A 183 8.41 -30.30 -3.53
CA ARG A 183 7.10 -29.75 -3.23
C ARG A 183 7.17 -28.54 -2.29
N GLU A 184 7.87 -28.69 -1.17
CA GLU A 184 8.04 -27.62 -0.18
C GLU A 184 8.91 -26.46 -0.70
N PRO A 185 10.11 -26.70 -1.30
CA PRO A 185 10.91 -25.65 -1.91
C PRO A 185 10.15 -24.82 -2.95
N ALA A 186 9.39 -25.48 -3.83
CA ALA A 186 8.60 -24.79 -4.85
C ALA A 186 7.49 -23.92 -4.24
N GLY A 187 6.84 -24.39 -3.17
CA GLY A 187 5.82 -23.63 -2.46
C GLY A 187 6.38 -22.34 -1.86
N LEU A 188 7.48 -22.45 -1.10
CA LEU A 188 8.13 -21.31 -0.46
C LEU A 188 8.67 -20.28 -1.48
N ALA A 189 9.27 -20.75 -2.58
CA ALA A 189 9.76 -19.88 -3.63
C ALA A 189 8.63 -19.08 -4.31
N LEU A 190 7.50 -19.73 -4.60
CA LEU A 190 6.33 -19.08 -5.21
C LEU A 190 5.65 -18.09 -4.26
N GLU A 191 5.50 -18.42 -2.98
CA GLU A 191 4.95 -17.51 -1.97
C GLU A 191 5.79 -16.24 -1.85
N ARG A 192 7.11 -16.41 -1.76
CA ARG A 192 8.06 -15.31 -1.71
C ARG A 192 8.03 -14.46 -2.98
N LEU A 193 7.98 -15.09 -4.16
CA LEU A 193 7.85 -14.39 -5.43
C LEU A 193 6.57 -13.55 -5.46
N VAL A 194 5.45 -14.08 -4.96
CA VAL A 194 4.17 -13.35 -4.87
C VAL A 194 4.33 -12.10 -4.01
N ALA A 195 4.93 -12.23 -2.82
CA ALA A 195 5.17 -11.10 -1.91
C ALA A 195 6.09 -10.04 -2.53
N ALA A 196 7.15 -10.46 -3.25
CA ALA A 196 8.09 -9.56 -3.91
C ALA A 196 7.50 -8.80 -5.11
N THR A 197 6.50 -9.38 -5.78
CA THR A 197 6.03 -8.87 -7.08
C THR A 197 4.64 -8.25 -7.07
N GLN A 198 3.82 -8.47 -6.04
CA GLN A 198 2.38 -8.13 -6.04
C GLN A 198 2.03 -6.67 -6.39
N VAL A 199 2.90 -5.71 -6.07
CA VAL A 199 2.68 -4.29 -6.40
C VAL A 199 3.33 -3.92 -7.75
N ARG A 200 4.61 -4.24 -7.93
CA ARG A 200 5.42 -3.78 -9.08
C ARG A 200 5.20 -4.61 -10.34
N PHE A 201 5.04 -5.94 -10.20
CA PHE A 201 4.87 -6.89 -11.31
C PHE A 201 3.61 -7.75 -11.10
N PRO A 202 2.41 -7.14 -11.13
CA PRO A 202 1.16 -7.85 -10.81
C PRO A 202 0.89 -9.05 -11.74
N ALA A 203 1.37 -9.00 -12.99
CA ALA A 203 1.24 -10.12 -13.92
C ALA A 203 2.07 -11.35 -13.48
N VAL A 204 3.27 -11.15 -12.93
CA VAL A 204 4.11 -12.23 -12.39
C VAL A 204 3.46 -12.81 -11.13
N SER A 205 2.99 -11.93 -10.24
CA SER A 205 2.29 -12.31 -9.01
C SER A 205 1.01 -13.13 -9.30
N ASP A 206 0.22 -12.74 -10.30
CA ASP A 206 -0.99 -13.48 -10.70
C ASP A 206 -0.66 -14.85 -11.31
N LEU A 207 0.38 -14.95 -12.13
CA LEU A 207 0.85 -16.22 -12.70
C LEU A 207 1.38 -17.15 -11.61
N ALA A 208 2.17 -16.63 -10.66
CA ALA A 208 2.73 -17.40 -9.55
C ALA A 208 1.62 -17.98 -8.66
N ARG A 209 0.61 -17.18 -8.31
CA ARG A 209 -0.60 -17.68 -7.60
C ARG A 209 -1.33 -18.76 -8.41
N GLY A 210 -1.39 -18.62 -9.74
CA GLY A 210 -1.98 -19.63 -10.60
C GLY A 210 -1.22 -20.95 -10.58
N VAL A 211 0.12 -20.91 -10.56
CA VAL A 211 0.97 -22.10 -10.41
C VAL A 211 0.75 -22.75 -9.06
N VAL A 212 0.75 -21.96 -7.97
CA VAL A 212 0.44 -22.47 -6.62
C VAL A 212 -0.90 -23.21 -6.61
N PHE A 213 -1.93 -22.63 -7.23
CA PHE A 213 -3.21 -23.32 -7.35
C PHE A 213 -3.10 -24.61 -8.18
N THR A 214 -2.52 -24.57 -9.37
CA THR A 214 -2.43 -25.75 -10.25
C THR A 214 -1.62 -26.90 -9.65
N TRP A 215 -0.56 -26.62 -8.90
CA TRP A 215 0.30 -27.64 -8.33
C TRP A 215 -0.15 -28.16 -6.96
N PHE A 216 -0.69 -27.30 -6.10
CA PHE A 216 -1.00 -27.69 -4.72
C PHE A 216 -2.51 -27.75 -4.45
N GLY A 217 -3.29 -26.80 -4.96
CA GLY A 217 -4.75 -26.76 -4.75
C GLY A 217 -5.53 -27.71 -5.66
N GLN A 218 -5.30 -27.63 -6.97
CA GLN A 218 -6.06 -28.37 -7.98
C GLN A 218 -5.96 -29.89 -7.84
N PRO A 219 -4.82 -30.51 -7.47
CA PRO A 219 -4.74 -31.96 -7.29
C PRO A 219 -5.55 -32.44 -6.09
N LEU A 220 -5.63 -31.68 -5.00
CA LEU A 220 -6.46 -32.00 -3.84
C LEU A 220 -7.94 -32.03 -4.25
N LEU A 221 -8.39 -31.01 -4.98
CA LEU A 221 -9.73 -30.94 -5.55
C LEU A 221 -10.03 -32.12 -6.48
N ARG A 222 -9.11 -32.45 -7.41
CA ARG A 222 -9.27 -33.59 -8.32
C ARG A 222 -9.33 -34.93 -7.59
N ARG A 223 -8.53 -35.13 -6.54
CA ARG A 223 -8.54 -36.37 -5.74
C ARG A 223 -9.84 -36.53 -4.99
N HIS A 224 -10.36 -35.45 -4.41
CA HIS A 224 -11.68 -35.45 -3.78
C HIS A 224 -12.78 -35.81 -4.79
N ARG A 225 -12.79 -35.12 -5.94
CA ARG A 225 -13.74 -35.39 -7.04
C ARG A 225 -13.69 -36.82 -7.55
N ALA A 226 -12.49 -37.38 -7.72
CA ALA A 226 -12.30 -38.75 -8.18
C ALA A 226 -12.93 -39.78 -7.23
N ARG A 227 -12.85 -39.57 -5.91
CA ARG A 227 -13.51 -40.41 -4.90
C ARG A 227 -15.03 -40.34 -5.05
N VAL A 228 -15.58 -39.13 -5.11
CA VAL A 228 -17.03 -38.92 -5.29
C VAL A 228 -17.54 -39.57 -6.57
N TYR A 229 -16.85 -39.40 -7.71
CA TYR A 229 -17.22 -40.06 -8.96
C TYR A 229 -17.09 -41.59 -8.90
N ALA A 230 -16.10 -42.13 -8.19
CA ALA A 230 -15.97 -43.58 -8.00
C ALA A 230 -17.16 -44.15 -7.21
N ASP A 231 -17.59 -43.45 -6.15
CA ASP A 231 -18.75 -43.82 -5.35
C ASP A 231 -20.05 -43.76 -6.16
N VAL A 232 -20.27 -42.66 -6.91
CA VAL A 232 -21.45 -42.55 -7.79
C VAL A 232 -21.45 -43.65 -8.85
N ARG A 233 -20.31 -43.95 -9.48
CA ARG A 233 -20.20 -45.07 -10.45
C ARG A 233 -20.51 -46.42 -9.80
N ARG A 234 -20.11 -46.64 -8.55
CA ARG A 234 -20.42 -47.86 -7.80
C ARG A 234 -21.92 -48.00 -7.55
N HIS A 235 -22.60 -46.92 -7.17
CA HIS A 235 -24.06 -46.93 -7.01
C HIS A 235 -24.78 -47.17 -8.35
N LEU A 236 -24.36 -46.49 -9.43
CA LEU A 236 -24.93 -46.68 -10.77
C LEU A 236 -24.77 -48.12 -11.26
N ARG A 237 -23.55 -48.68 -11.24
CA ARG A 237 -23.30 -50.08 -11.68
C ARG A 237 -24.14 -51.09 -10.91
N HIS A 238 -24.35 -50.85 -9.61
CA HIS A 238 -25.20 -51.72 -8.80
C HIS A 238 -26.67 -51.65 -9.25
N LEU A 239 -27.19 -50.46 -9.51
CA LEU A 239 -28.57 -50.25 -9.96
C LEU A 239 -28.79 -50.69 -11.41
N ASP A 240 -27.77 -50.59 -12.27
CA ASP A 240 -27.80 -51.14 -13.63
C ASP A 240 -27.98 -52.67 -13.59
N ALA A 241 -27.26 -53.35 -12.68
CA ALA A 241 -27.37 -54.80 -12.50
C ALA A 241 -28.61 -55.22 -11.68
N ASN A 242 -29.12 -54.34 -10.80
CA ASN A 242 -30.23 -54.61 -9.89
C ASN A 242 -31.25 -53.46 -9.89
N PRO A 243 -32.06 -53.28 -10.96
CA PRO A 243 -32.95 -52.12 -11.09
C PRO A 243 -34.04 -52.02 -10.00
N GLN A 244 -34.40 -53.15 -9.39
CA GLN A 244 -35.43 -53.27 -8.35
C GLN A 244 -34.85 -53.50 -6.95
N ALA A 245 -33.59 -53.12 -6.70
CA ALA A 245 -32.95 -53.28 -5.40
C ALA A 245 -33.74 -52.54 -4.28
N PRO A 246 -33.92 -53.15 -3.09
CA PRO A 246 -34.69 -52.54 -1.99
C PRO A 246 -34.03 -51.25 -1.46
N ASP A 247 -32.71 -51.09 -1.63
CA ASP A 247 -31.93 -49.91 -1.25
C ASP A 247 -31.85 -48.84 -2.37
N ARG A 248 -32.61 -48.98 -3.47
CA ARG A 248 -32.60 -48.04 -4.62
C ARG A 248 -32.77 -46.59 -4.21
N ALA A 249 -33.75 -46.30 -3.34
CA ALA A 249 -34.05 -44.94 -2.91
C ALA A 249 -32.89 -44.31 -2.11
N GLU A 250 -32.23 -45.11 -1.25
CA GLU A 250 -31.08 -44.69 -0.46
C GLU A 250 -29.87 -44.40 -1.35
N ARG A 251 -29.57 -45.28 -2.32
CA ARG A 251 -28.49 -45.08 -3.29
C ARG A 251 -28.70 -43.84 -4.17
N ILE A 252 -29.94 -43.58 -4.60
CA ILE A 252 -30.30 -42.35 -5.30
C ILE A 252 -30.08 -41.13 -4.40
N ALA A 253 -30.50 -41.19 -3.13
CA ALA A 253 -30.31 -40.10 -2.19
C ALA A 253 -28.82 -39.80 -1.92
N GLU A 254 -27.94 -40.81 -1.87
CA GLU A 254 -26.49 -40.64 -1.79
C GLU A 254 -25.92 -39.96 -3.04
N MET A 255 -26.30 -40.42 -4.24
CA MET A 255 -25.86 -39.76 -5.49
C MET A 255 -26.36 -38.32 -5.63
N VAL A 256 -27.59 -38.01 -5.18
CA VAL A 256 -28.14 -36.65 -5.15
C VAL A 256 -27.36 -35.74 -4.20
N ARG A 257 -26.88 -36.27 -3.06
CA ARG A 257 -26.04 -35.55 -2.08
C ARG A 257 -24.62 -35.28 -2.56
N SER A 258 -24.15 -35.96 -3.60
CA SER A 258 -22.80 -35.78 -4.13
C SER A 258 -22.48 -34.32 -4.48
N THR A 259 -21.23 -33.92 -4.20
CA THR A 259 -20.73 -32.55 -4.37
C THR A 259 -20.29 -32.24 -5.80
N GLU A 260 -20.18 -33.23 -6.68
CA GLU A 260 -19.55 -33.08 -8.00
C GLU A 260 -20.54 -33.03 -9.17
N PRO A 261 -20.19 -32.40 -10.31
CA PRO A 261 -21.09 -32.30 -11.46
C PRO A 261 -21.29 -33.65 -12.16
N LEU A 262 -22.54 -34.10 -12.25
CA LEU A 262 -22.85 -35.46 -12.69
C LEU A 262 -23.12 -35.57 -14.21
N VAL A 263 -23.31 -34.45 -14.91
CA VAL A 263 -23.57 -34.43 -16.38
C VAL A 263 -22.42 -35.08 -17.16
N ARG A 264 -21.17 -34.91 -16.71
CA ARG A 264 -20.00 -35.56 -17.31
C ARG A 264 -20.11 -37.09 -17.29
N LEU A 265 -20.59 -37.65 -16.18
CA LEU A 265 -20.79 -39.10 -16.06
C LEU A 265 -21.93 -39.57 -16.97
N LEU A 266 -22.99 -38.78 -17.13
CA LEU A 266 -24.07 -39.09 -18.08
C LEU A 266 -23.54 -39.09 -19.53
N GLY A 267 -22.75 -38.08 -19.93
CA GLY A 267 -22.12 -38.04 -21.25
C GLY A 267 -21.26 -39.27 -21.55
N GLN A 268 -20.47 -39.73 -20.57
CA GLN A 268 -19.68 -40.97 -20.70
C GLN A 268 -20.54 -42.23 -20.86
N ARG A 269 -21.75 -42.25 -20.29
CA ARG A 269 -22.71 -43.35 -20.41
C ARG A 269 -23.48 -43.31 -21.71
N LEU A 270 -23.81 -42.13 -22.23
CA LEU A 270 -24.60 -41.96 -23.46
C LEU A 270 -23.95 -42.54 -24.71
N VAL A 271 -22.62 -42.67 -24.73
CA VAL A 271 -21.89 -43.33 -25.83
C VAL A 271 -22.08 -44.86 -25.83
N ARG A 272 -22.60 -45.44 -24.74
CA ARG A 272 -22.84 -46.87 -24.57
C ARG A 272 -24.32 -47.17 -24.69
N SER A 273 -24.73 -47.77 -25.81
CA SER A 273 -26.14 -48.02 -26.14
C SER A 273 -26.82 -49.10 -25.29
N ASP A 274 -26.06 -49.85 -24.48
CA ASP A 274 -26.52 -50.96 -23.65
C ASP A 274 -26.93 -50.56 -22.22
N LEU A 275 -26.73 -49.29 -21.83
CA LEU A 275 -26.97 -48.82 -20.46
C LEU A 275 -28.29 -48.05 -20.30
N ASP A 276 -29.11 -48.42 -19.32
CA ASP A 276 -30.27 -47.64 -18.89
C ASP A 276 -29.81 -46.34 -18.20
N ASN A 277 -30.26 -45.20 -18.71
CA ASN A 277 -29.90 -43.88 -18.18
C ASN A 277 -30.99 -43.28 -17.29
N ALA A 278 -32.13 -43.96 -17.08
CA ALA A 278 -33.24 -43.46 -16.28
C ALA A 278 -32.84 -43.13 -14.83
N VAL A 279 -32.02 -43.97 -14.20
CA VAL A 279 -31.54 -43.71 -12.82
C VAL A 279 -30.71 -42.42 -12.78
N MET A 280 -29.83 -42.22 -13.76
CA MET A 280 -28.98 -41.05 -13.84
C MET A 280 -29.78 -39.78 -14.12
N LEU A 281 -30.78 -39.87 -15.00
CA LEU A 281 -31.74 -38.80 -15.26
C LEU A 281 -32.54 -38.45 -13.99
N GLU A 282 -33.06 -39.43 -13.26
CA GLU A 282 -33.74 -39.20 -11.98
C GLU A 282 -32.82 -38.47 -10.98
N VAL A 283 -31.55 -38.86 -10.87
CA VAL A 283 -30.57 -38.19 -10.00
C VAL A 283 -30.37 -36.73 -10.42
N LEU A 284 -30.13 -36.46 -11.71
CA LEU A 284 -29.94 -35.09 -12.22
C LEU A 284 -31.18 -34.23 -12.00
N THR A 285 -32.38 -34.76 -12.29
CA THR A 285 -33.66 -34.13 -12.01
C THR A 285 -33.79 -33.77 -10.52
N ARG A 286 -33.51 -34.70 -9.60
CA ARG A 286 -33.53 -34.41 -8.15
C ARG A 286 -32.51 -33.36 -7.72
N ARG A 287 -31.34 -33.28 -8.36
CA ARG A 287 -30.32 -32.24 -8.08
C ARG A 287 -30.70 -30.85 -8.57
N TYR A 288 -31.32 -30.74 -9.74
CA TYR A 288 -31.72 -29.45 -10.29
C TYR A 288 -33.00 -28.90 -9.68
N TYR A 289 -33.96 -29.73 -9.31
CA TYR A 289 -35.28 -29.27 -8.84
C TYR A 289 -35.49 -29.48 -7.34
N GLY A 290 -34.59 -30.20 -6.68
CA GLY A 290 -34.61 -30.43 -5.23
C GLY A 290 -35.38 -31.69 -4.84
N ASN A 291 -34.85 -32.42 -3.84
CA ASN A 291 -35.33 -33.76 -3.51
C ASN A 291 -36.74 -33.80 -2.87
N LYS A 292 -37.17 -32.73 -2.18
CA LYS A 292 -38.45 -32.67 -1.45
C LYS A 292 -39.64 -32.18 -2.27
N GLY A 293 -39.41 -31.61 -3.46
CA GLY A 293 -40.46 -31.00 -4.31
C GLY A 293 -40.87 -31.83 -5.53
N LEU A 294 -40.21 -32.98 -5.76
CA LEU A 294 -40.46 -33.87 -6.89
C LEU A 294 -41.30 -35.08 -6.46
N THR A 295 -42.44 -35.29 -7.11
CA THR A 295 -43.34 -36.42 -6.86
C THR A 295 -43.60 -37.21 -8.14
N GLY A 296 -44.08 -38.45 -8.01
CA GLY A 296 -44.53 -39.25 -9.16
C GLY A 296 -43.43 -39.58 -10.19
N VAL A 297 -42.17 -39.73 -9.75
CA VAL A 297 -41.04 -40.06 -10.63
C VAL A 297 -41.23 -41.45 -11.23
N ARG A 298 -41.30 -41.53 -12.56
CA ARG A 298 -41.47 -42.78 -13.31
C ARG A 298 -40.74 -42.71 -14.65
N THR A 299 -40.49 -43.87 -15.24
CA THR A 299 -40.00 -43.99 -16.62
C THR A 299 -41.17 -44.17 -17.59
N SER A 300 -41.02 -43.68 -18.81
CA SER A 300 -41.97 -43.83 -19.92
C SER A 300 -41.20 -43.95 -21.22
N GLU A 301 -41.54 -44.93 -22.06
CA GLU A 301 -40.95 -45.08 -23.39
C GLU A 301 -41.93 -44.57 -24.45
N VAL A 302 -41.51 -43.59 -25.25
CA VAL A 302 -42.36 -42.93 -26.26
C VAL A 302 -41.51 -42.62 -27.49
N SER A 303 -42.01 -42.92 -28.69
CA SER A 303 -41.28 -42.73 -29.95
C SER A 303 -39.87 -43.34 -29.97
N GLY A 304 -39.69 -44.50 -29.32
CA GLY A 304 -38.40 -45.19 -29.20
C GLY A 304 -37.34 -44.44 -28.37
N CYS A 305 -37.78 -43.53 -27.50
CA CYS A 305 -36.94 -42.79 -26.56
C CYS A 305 -37.45 -43.00 -25.12
N GLN A 306 -36.52 -43.17 -24.18
CA GLN A 306 -36.83 -43.33 -22.76
C GLN A 306 -36.87 -41.96 -22.07
N PHE A 307 -37.96 -41.69 -21.35
CA PHE A 307 -38.18 -40.46 -20.61
C PHE A 307 -38.34 -40.74 -19.11
N VAL A 308 -37.70 -39.92 -18.28
CA VAL A 308 -38.02 -39.81 -16.85
C VAL A 308 -39.02 -38.69 -16.69
N VAL A 309 -40.18 -39.00 -16.13
CA VAL A 309 -41.29 -38.07 -15.90
C VAL A 309 -41.47 -37.88 -14.41
N ALA A 310 -41.57 -36.62 -13.97
CA ALA A 310 -41.85 -36.25 -12.59
C ALA A 310 -42.84 -35.09 -12.53
N GLU A 311 -43.45 -34.86 -11.37
CA GLU A 311 -44.24 -33.66 -11.09
C GLU A 311 -43.47 -32.73 -10.15
N HIS A 312 -43.47 -31.44 -10.46
CA HIS A 312 -42.80 -30.40 -9.67
C HIS A 312 -43.58 -29.08 -9.76
N GLY A 313 -44.04 -28.55 -8.62
CA GLY A 313 -44.70 -27.24 -8.58
C GLY A 313 -45.94 -27.09 -9.48
N GLY A 314 -46.67 -28.18 -9.73
CA GLY A 314 -47.85 -28.19 -10.60
C GLY A 314 -47.57 -28.35 -12.11
N SER A 315 -46.30 -28.36 -12.53
CA SER A 315 -45.89 -28.73 -13.90
C SER A 315 -45.35 -30.17 -13.96
N ARG A 316 -45.38 -30.75 -15.15
CA ARG A 316 -44.75 -32.03 -15.46
C ARG A 316 -43.32 -31.76 -15.94
N LEU A 317 -42.34 -32.36 -15.29
CA LEU A 317 -40.95 -32.31 -15.72
C LEU A 317 -40.61 -33.60 -16.45
N VAL A 318 -39.98 -33.47 -17.61
CA VAL A 318 -39.57 -34.60 -18.45
C VAL A 318 -38.08 -34.50 -18.74
N SER A 319 -37.36 -35.59 -18.56
CA SER A 319 -35.93 -35.65 -18.86
C SER A 319 -35.62 -36.85 -19.74
N SER A 320 -34.73 -36.67 -20.72
CA SER A 320 -34.30 -37.73 -21.65
C SER A 320 -32.82 -37.59 -21.96
N ALA A 321 -32.17 -38.69 -22.33
CA ALA A 321 -30.76 -38.70 -22.72
C ALA A 321 -30.59 -39.49 -24.02
N VAL A 322 -30.14 -38.82 -25.09
CA VAL A 322 -30.06 -39.39 -26.44
C VAL A 322 -28.81 -38.92 -27.18
N ALA A 323 -28.48 -39.58 -28.30
CA ALA A 323 -27.53 -39.05 -29.28
C ALA A 323 -28.17 -37.90 -30.11
N PHE A 324 -27.34 -36.98 -30.61
CA PHE A 324 -27.82 -35.77 -31.31
C PHE A 324 -28.68 -36.08 -32.56
N ASP A 325 -28.35 -37.13 -33.31
CA ASP A 325 -29.11 -37.60 -34.47
C ASP A 325 -30.54 -38.07 -34.12
N ARG A 326 -30.76 -38.50 -32.86
CA ARG A 326 -32.06 -38.92 -32.32
C ARG A 326 -32.84 -37.77 -31.64
N LEU A 327 -32.33 -36.53 -31.67
CA LEU A 327 -33.01 -35.38 -31.06
C LEU A 327 -34.41 -35.16 -31.68
N GLY A 328 -34.55 -35.28 -32.99
CA GLY A 328 -35.86 -35.13 -33.66
C GLY A 328 -36.91 -36.15 -33.19
N ASP A 329 -36.52 -37.42 -33.01
CA ASP A 329 -37.39 -38.46 -32.43
C ASP A 329 -37.80 -38.12 -31.00
N THR A 330 -36.86 -37.62 -30.20
CA THR A 330 -37.10 -37.21 -28.82
C THR A 330 -38.06 -36.03 -28.75
N LEU A 331 -37.97 -35.06 -29.65
CA LEU A 331 -38.91 -33.92 -29.72
C LEU A 331 -40.32 -34.37 -30.11
N ARG A 332 -40.46 -35.36 -31.01
CA ARG A 332 -41.78 -35.98 -31.30
C ARG A 332 -42.35 -36.68 -30.07
N GLY A 333 -41.55 -37.48 -29.36
CA GLY A 333 -41.97 -38.14 -28.13
C GLY A 333 -42.34 -37.13 -27.02
N LEU A 334 -41.62 -36.01 -26.94
CA LEU A 334 -41.92 -34.91 -26.03
C LEU A 334 -43.28 -34.27 -26.36
N ALA A 335 -43.58 -34.04 -27.64
CA ALA A 335 -44.87 -33.50 -28.08
C ALA A 335 -46.03 -34.43 -27.72
N GLU A 336 -45.85 -35.75 -27.85
CA GLU A 336 -46.84 -36.76 -27.45
C GLU A 336 -47.07 -36.75 -25.92
N LEU A 337 -45.99 -36.69 -25.13
CA LEU A 337 -46.06 -36.58 -23.67
C LEU A 337 -46.70 -35.27 -23.18
N ALA A 338 -46.65 -34.23 -24.00
CA ALA A 338 -47.26 -32.92 -23.76
C ALA A 338 -48.76 -32.87 -24.11
N GLY A 339 -49.36 -33.93 -24.67
CA GLY A 339 -50.78 -34.00 -25.05
C GLY A 339 -51.81 -33.92 -23.91
N GLY A 340 -51.37 -33.71 -22.66
CA GLY A 340 -52.25 -33.49 -21.49
C GLY A 340 -52.53 -32.02 -21.20
N GLN A 341 -53.34 -31.73 -20.16
CA GLN A 341 -53.68 -30.35 -19.76
C GLN A 341 -52.64 -29.65 -18.87
N LYS A 342 -51.63 -30.37 -18.35
CA LYS A 342 -50.61 -29.78 -17.46
C LYS A 342 -49.44 -29.22 -18.28
N ALA A 343 -48.91 -28.08 -17.85
CA ALA A 343 -47.73 -27.49 -18.44
C ALA A 343 -46.49 -28.37 -18.23
N LEU A 344 -45.57 -28.37 -19.20
CA LEU A 344 -44.44 -29.29 -19.29
C LEU A 344 -43.11 -28.55 -19.44
N ASP A 345 -42.12 -28.94 -18.65
CA ASP A 345 -40.73 -28.51 -18.77
C ASP A 345 -39.85 -29.71 -19.16
N ALA A 346 -38.89 -29.52 -20.07
CA ALA A 346 -38.08 -30.60 -20.60
C ALA A 346 -36.57 -30.35 -20.44
N ASP A 347 -35.83 -31.38 -20.01
CA ASP A 347 -34.36 -31.41 -19.95
C ASP A 347 -33.83 -32.57 -20.81
N ILE A 348 -33.29 -32.27 -21.98
CA ILE A 348 -32.74 -33.26 -22.93
C ILE A 348 -31.21 -33.22 -22.87
N TYR A 349 -30.59 -34.35 -22.50
CA TYR A 349 -29.14 -34.52 -22.50
C TYR A 349 -28.69 -35.16 -23.81
N LEU A 350 -27.72 -34.55 -24.47
CA LEU A 350 -27.29 -34.93 -25.81
C LEU A 350 -25.83 -35.37 -25.80
N ALA A 351 -25.57 -36.54 -26.39
CA ALA A 351 -24.24 -36.91 -26.86
C ALA A 351 -24.07 -36.43 -28.30
N TRP A 352 -23.06 -35.57 -28.54
CA TRP A 352 -22.81 -34.96 -29.84
C TRP A 352 -21.32 -35.02 -30.19
N GLU A 353 -20.92 -36.08 -30.89
CA GLU A 353 -19.51 -36.35 -31.20
C GLU A 353 -18.93 -35.32 -32.19
N ASN A 354 -19.68 -35.03 -33.26
CA ASN A 354 -19.35 -34.02 -34.28
C ASN A 354 -19.87 -32.62 -33.94
N GLN A 355 -19.94 -32.26 -32.65
CA GLN A 355 -20.37 -30.91 -32.25
C GLN A 355 -19.43 -29.83 -32.83
N PRO A 356 -19.95 -28.64 -33.20
CA PRO A 356 -19.15 -27.46 -33.52
C PRO A 356 -18.18 -27.07 -32.39
N GLU A 357 -17.16 -26.26 -32.69
CA GLU A 357 -16.21 -25.79 -31.65
C GLU A 357 -16.76 -24.62 -30.84
N ASP A 358 -17.51 -23.72 -31.48
CA ASP A 358 -18.09 -22.56 -30.82
C ASP A 358 -19.56 -22.77 -30.45
N SER A 359 -19.99 -22.11 -29.38
CA SER A 359 -21.34 -22.27 -28.84
C SER A 359 -22.44 -21.64 -29.70
N GLU A 360 -22.12 -20.66 -30.57
CA GLU A 360 -23.13 -20.07 -31.45
C GLU A 360 -23.53 -21.05 -32.54
N SER A 361 -22.55 -21.69 -33.19
CA SER A 361 -22.78 -22.74 -34.18
C SER A 361 -23.56 -23.92 -33.59
N MET A 362 -23.27 -24.32 -32.34
CA MET A 362 -24.06 -25.33 -31.62
C MET A 362 -25.52 -24.89 -31.43
N ALA A 363 -25.74 -23.64 -31.01
CA ALA A 363 -27.08 -23.10 -30.78
C ALA A 363 -27.89 -23.04 -32.08
N VAL A 364 -27.27 -22.63 -33.18
CA VAL A 364 -27.89 -22.59 -34.52
C VAL A 364 -28.37 -23.98 -34.95
N ALA A 365 -27.48 -24.98 -34.89
CA ALA A 365 -27.84 -26.34 -35.29
C ALA A 365 -28.90 -26.98 -34.37
N LEU A 366 -28.88 -26.71 -33.06
CA LEU A 366 -29.96 -27.12 -32.16
C LEU A 366 -31.29 -26.45 -32.51
N HIS A 367 -31.27 -25.15 -32.78
CA HIS A 367 -32.45 -24.39 -33.15
C HIS A 367 -33.06 -24.87 -34.47
N GLU A 368 -32.24 -25.21 -35.47
CA GLU A 368 -32.70 -25.81 -36.74
C GLU A 368 -33.49 -27.11 -36.52
N VAL A 369 -32.96 -28.03 -35.70
CA VAL A 369 -33.66 -29.29 -35.37
C VAL A 369 -34.95 -29.03 -34.60
N ILE A 370 -34.93 -28.09 -33.64
CA ILE A 370 -36.11 -27.73 -32.84
C ILE A 370 -37.19 -27.07 -33.71
N ALA A 371 -36.80 -26.17 -34.63
CA ALA A 371 -37.72 -25.49 -35.54
C ALA A 371 -38.38 -26.47 -36.53
N ALA A 372 -37.66 -27.52 -36.94
CA ALA A 372 -38.20 -28.60 -37.78
C ALA A 372 -39.21 -29.50 -37.04
N HIS A 373 -39.27 -29.45 -35.71
CA HIS A 373 -40.15 -30.29 -34.88
C HIS A 373 -40.97 -29.41 -33.89
N PRO A 374 -42.03 -28.73 -34.36
CA PRO A 374 -42.82 -27.82 -33.54
C PRO A 374 -43.37 -28.50 -32.28
N LEU A 375 -43.16 -27.87 -31.12
CA LEU A 375 -43.64 -28.38 -29.83
C LEU A 375 -45.00 -27.76 -29.46
N PRO A 376 -45.89 -28.51 -28.77
CA PRO A 376 -47.16 -27.98 -28.29
C PRO A 376 -46.99 -26.83 -27.30
N GLY A 377 -47.96 -25.92 -27.22
CA GLY A 377 -47.92 -24.76 -26.31
C GLY A 377 -47.88 -25.11 -24.81
N GLN A 378 -48.15 -26.37 -24.46
CA GLN A 378 -47.97 -26.91 -23.12
C GLN A 378 -46.49 -27.00 -22.72
N VAL A 379 -45.56 -27.13 -23.67
CA VAL A 379 -44.12 -27.15 -23.41
C VAL A 379 -43.64 -25.73 -23.15
N ARG A 380 -43.42 -25.39 -21.88
CA ARG A 380 -43.00 -24.04 -21.45
C ARG A 380 -41.51 -23.80 -21.62
N ARG A 381 -40.72 -24.88 -21.61
CA ARG A 381 -39.26 -24.83 -21.65
C ARG A 381 -38.69 -26.13 -22.19
N LEU A 382 -37.67 -26.00 -23.03
CA LEU A 382 -36.80 -27.09 -23.44
C LEU A 382 -35.35 -26.70 -23.16
N THR A 383 -34.64 -27.44 -22.31
CA THR A 383 -33.21 -27.27 -22.08
C THR A 383 -32.45 -28.42 -22.71
N ALA A 384 -31.62 -28.13 -23.72
CA ALA A 384 -30.71 -29.08 -24.34
C ALA A 384 -29.32 -28.96 -23.70
N THR A 385 -28.87 -30.02 -23.02
CA THR A 385 -27.54 -30.12 -22.43
C THR A 385 -26.64 -30.96 -23.31
N VAL A 386 -25.68 -30.34 -23.99
CA VAL A 386 -24.66 -31.06 -24.76
C VAL A 386 -23.58 -31.54 -23.80
N ALA A 387 -23.62 -32.83 -23.47
CA ALA A 387 -22.56 -33.50 -22.73
C ALA A 387 -21.41 -33.72 -23.72
N GLY A 388 -20.39 -32.85 -23.69
CA GLY A 388 -19.40 -32.69 -24.76
C GLY A 388 -18.63 -33.96 -25.16
N ARG A 389 -17.74 -33.83 -26.17
CA ARG A 389 -16.90 -34.92 -26.71
C ARG A 389 -16.26 -35.78 -25.60
N ALA A 390 -16.04 -37.07 -25.85
CA ALA A 390 -15.42 -37.98 -24.89
C ALA A 390 -14.16 -37.37 -24.24
N GLY A 391 -14.27 -36.95 -22.98
CA GLY A 391 -13.18 -36.34 -22.20
C GLY A 391 -13.29 -34.83 -21.94
N ALA A 392 -14.11 -34.09 -22.69
CA ALA A 392 -14.28 -32.64 -22.54
C ALA A 392 -14.77 -32.25 -21.13
N VAL A 393 -14.14 -31.23 -20.56
CA VAL A 393 -14.37 -30.70 -19.21
C VAL A 393 -15.65 -29.85 -19.15
N MET A 394 -16.01 -29.21 -20.26
CA MET A 394 -17.14 -28.28 -20.34
C MET A 394 -18.34 -28.93 -21.04
N HIS A 395 -19.52 -28.84 -20.43
CA HIS A 395 -20.80 -29.17 -21.05
C HIS A 395 -21.61 -27.89 -21.28
N HIS A 396 -22.37 -27.82 -22.37
CA HIS A 396 -23.09 -26.61 -22.77
C HIS A 396 -24.60 -26.80 -22.53
N HIS A 397 -25.26 -25.79 -21.96
CA HIS A 397 -26.71 -25.77 -21.80
C HIS A 397 -27.30 -24.71 -22.72
N PHE A 398 -28.32 -25.10 -23.47
CA PHE A 398 -29.10 -24.21 -24.34
C PHE A 398 -30.56 -24.31 -23.93
N THR A 399 -31.15 -23.22 -23.48
CA THR A 399 -32.55 -23.21 -23.04
C THR A 399 -33.39 -22.47 -24.05
N PHE A 400 -34.48 -23.10 -24.48
CA PHE A 400 -35.46 -22.57 -25.41
C PHE A 400 -36.82 -22.41 -24.74
N ARG A 401 -37.53 -21.32 -25.05
CA ARG A 401 -38.87 -21.02 -24.56
C ARG A 401 -39.81 -20.66 -25.72
N PRO A 402 -41.13 -20.85 -25.55
CA PRO A 402 -42.10 -20.43 -26.55
C PRO A 402 -41.97 -18.94 -26.91
N SER A 403 -42.06 -18.64 -28.19
CA SER A 403 -42.05 -17.32 -28.81
C SER A 403 -43.08 -17.27 -29.95
N VAL A 404 -43.27 -16.09 -30.54
CA VAL A 404 -44.22 -15.90 -31.66
C VAL A 404 -43.87 -16.69 -32.92
N THR A 405 -42.60 -17.07 -33.10
CA THR A 405 -42.10 -17.84 -34.27
C THR A 405 -41.78 -19.31 -33.94
N GLY A 406 -42.19 -19.82 -32.78
CA GLY A 406 -41.88 -21.18 -32.32
C GLY A 406 -41.15 -21.19 -30.98
N MET A 407 -40.00 -21.83 -30.91
CA MET A 407 -39.16 -21.87 -29.69
C MET A 407 -37.94 -20.98 -29.87
N ALA A 408 -37.77 -19.95 -29.05
CA ALA A 408 -36.61 -19.05 -29.08
C ALA A 408 -35.63 -19.35 -27.94
N GLU A 409 -34.33 -19.19 -28.18
CA GLU A 409 -33.30 -19.38 -27.16
C GLU A 409 -33.30 -18.25 -26.12
N GLU A 410 -33.24 -18.61 -24.84
CA GLU A 410 -33.00 -17.70 -23.71
C GLU A 410 -31.49 -17.48 -23.54
N ARG A 411 -30.93 -16.56 -24.33
CA ARG A 411 -29.47 -16.30 -24.39
C ARG A 411 -28.82 -15.94 -23.05
N LEU A 412 -29.52 -15.26 -22.14
CA LEU A 412 -28.99 -14.79 -20.85
C LEU A 412 -28.41 -15.93 -19.99
N ILE A 413 -29.03 -17.11 -20.04
CA ILE A 413 -28.64 -18.27 -19.24
C ILE A 413 -27.87 -19.32 -20.05
N ARG A 414 -27.42 -18.98 -21.26
CA ARG A 414 -26.65 -19.90 -22.10
C ARG A 414 -25.42 -20.41 -21.34
N GLY A 415 -25.20 -21.72 -21.39
CA GLY A 415 -24.13 -22.38 -20.66
C GLY A 415 -24.48 -22.77 -19.23
N LEU A 416 -25.68 -22.43 -18.74
CA LEU A 416 -26.19 -22.83 -17.42
C LEU A 416 -27.57 -23.48 -17.50
N HIS A 417 -27.81 -24.41 -16.58
CA HIS A 417 -29.15 -24.92 -16.34
C HIS A 417 -30.04 -23.82 -15.72
N PRO A 418 -31.31 -23.66 -16.13
CA PRO A 418 -32.20 -22.59 -15.64
C PRO A 418 -32.27 -22.45 -14.11
N PHE A 419 -32.40 -23.58 -13.39
CA PHE A 419 -32.43 -23.56 -11.93
C PHE A 419 -31.08 -23.25 -11.27
N ILE A 420 -29.95 -23.46 -11.97
CA ILE A 420 -28.65 -22.95 -11.50
C ILE A 420 -28.63 -21.44 -11.67
N ALA A 421 -28.99 -20.94 -12.86
CA ALA A 421 -29.03 -19.53 -13.17
C ALA A 421 -29.93 -18.75 -12.18
N GLN A 422 -31.10 -19.30 -11.83
CA GLN A 422 -32.00 -18.73 -10.83
C GLN A 422 -31.35 -18.63 -9.44
N ARG A 423 -30.68 -19.69 -8.96
CA ARG A 423 -30.00 -19.68 -7.65
C ARG A 423 -28.85 -18.68 -7.60
N MET A 424 -28.14 -18.52 -8.71
CA MET A 424 -27.03 -17.59 -8.88
C MET A 424 -27.49 -16.17 -9.21
N GLN A 425 -28.81 -15.92 -9.26
CA GLN A 425 -29.41 -14.62 -9.57
C GLN A 425 -28.94 -14.02 -10.92
N PHE A 426 -28.82 -14.85 -11.96
CA PHE A 426 -28.35 -14.44 -13.29
C PHE A 426 -29.20 -13.33 -13.93
N GLU A 427 -30.48 -13.22 -13.57
CA GLU A 427 -31.37 -12.13 -14.01
C GLU A 427 -30.81 -10.73 -13.69
N ARG A 428 -29.95 -10.63 -12.66
CA ARG A 428 -29.25 -9.38 -12.32
C ARG A 428 -28.30 -8.93 -13.42
N LEU A 429 -27.84 -9.82 -14.31
CA LEU A 429 -26.99 -9.50 -15.46
C LEU A 429 -27.78 -9.24 -16.75
N SER A 430 -29.10 -9.04 -16.67
CA SER A 430 -29.98 -8.81 -17.84
C SER A 430 -29.58 -7.64 -18.76
N LYS A 431 -28.82 -6.66 -18.25
CA LYS A 431 -28.27 -5.52 -19.00
C LYS A 431 -26.94 -5.82 -19.72
N PHE A 432 -26.43 -7.05 -19.62
CA PHE A 432 -25.18 -7.49 -20.23
C PHE A 432 -25.41 -8.61 -21.25
N ASP A 433 -24.49 -8.70 -22.20
CA ASP A 433 -24.32 -9.86 -23.06
C ASP A 433 -23.23 -10.75 -22.47
N LEU A 434 -23.55 -12.03 -22.29
CA LEU A 434 -22.72 -12.98 -21.56
C LEU A 434 -22.08 -13.99 -22.51
N ILE A 435 -20.75 -14.10 -22.44
CA ILE A 435 -19.97 -15.08 -23.18
C ILE A 435 -19.29 -16.01 -22.17
N ARG A 436 -19.57 -17.31 -22.24
CA ARG A 436 -18.96 -18.29 -21.35
C ARG A 436 -17.49 -18.50 -21.72
N LEU A 437 -16.61 -18.35 -20.74
CA LEU A 437 -15.16 -18.56 -20.87
C LEU A 437 -14.73 -19.90 -20.27
N PRO A 438 -13.58 -20.46 -20.70
CA PRO A 438 -12.97 -21.60 -20.02
C PRO A 438 -12.56 -21.24 -18.58
N SER A 439 -12.80 -22.14 -17.64
CA SER A 439 -12.41 -22.02 -16.22
C SER A 439 -11.35 -23.06 -15.85
N SER A 440 -10.71 -22.88 -14.69
CA SER A 440 -9.74 -23.84 -14.16
C SER A 440 -10.39 -25.04 -13.44
N ASP A 441 -11.68 -24.96 -13.15
CA ASP A 441 -12.48 -26.02 -12.53
C ASP A 441 -13.89 -26.10 -13.17
N GLU A 442 -14.40 -27.33 -13.38
CA GLU A 442 -15.75 -27.62 -13.93
C GLU A 442 -16.90 -26.96 -13.15
N GLU A 443 -16.73 -26.73 -11.85
CA GLU A 443 -17.72 -26.08 -10.97
C GLU A 443 -17.63 -24.55 -10.97
N VAL A 444 -16.63 -23.98 -11.67
CA VAL A 444 -16.53 -22.53 -11.90
C VAL A 444 -17.09 -22.20 -13.26
N TYR A 445 -18.19 -21.44 -13.28
CA TYR A 445 -18.78 -20.89 -14.49
C TYR A 445 -18.25 -19.46 -14.67
N LEU A 446 -17.27 -19.31 -15.56
CA LEU A 446 -16.66 -18.02 -15.88
C LEU A 446 -17.37 -17.38 -17.07
N PHE A 447 -17.75 -16.12 -16.94
CA PHE A 447 -18.38 -15.33 -18.01
C PHE A 447 -17.66 -14.01 -18.23
N GLU A 448 -17.50 -13.66 -19.49
CA GLU A 448 -17.29 -12.28 -19.92
C GLU A 448 -18.65 -11.62 -20.10
N CYS A 449 -18.89 -10.51 -19.40
CA CYS A 449 -20.14 -9.77 -19.41
C CYS A 449 -19.87 -8.39 -20.02
N VAL A 450 -20.43 -8.12 -21.19
CA VAL A 450 -20.29 -6.83 -21.88
C VAL A 450 -21.59 -6.06 -21.78
N ALA A 451 -21.58 -4.84 -21.26
CA ALA A 451 -22.82 -4.08 -21.10
C ALA A 451 -23.40 -3.69 -22.46
N ARG A 452 -24.72 -3.85 -22.63
CA ARG A 452 -25.41 -3.58 -23.90
C ARG A 452 -25.36 -2.11 -24.31
N GLU A 453 -25.54 -1.22 -23.33
CA GLU A 453 -25.55 0.24 -23.55
C GLU A 453 -24.13 0.84 -23.54
N ASN A 454 -23.15 0.09 -23.05
CA ASN A 454 -21.77 0.55 -22.93
C ASN A 454 -20.78 -0.59 -23.21
N PRO A 455 -20.40 -0.82 -24.47
CA PRO A 455 -19.46 -1.89 -24.84
C PRO A 455 -18.06 -1.76 -24.20
N SER A 456 -17.71 -0.60 -23.65
CA SER A 456 -16.45 -0.40 -22.92
C SER A 456 -16.50 -0.98 -21.50
N ASP A 457 -17.69 -1.29 -20.97
CA ASP A 457 -17.89 -1.99 -19.71
C ASP A 457 -17.91 -3.51 -19.92
N ALA A 458 -16.71 -4.11 -19.93
CA ALA A 458 -16.51 -5.54 -20.08
C ALA A 458 -15.96 -6.16 -18.78
N ARG A 459 -16.81 -6.86 -18.04
CA ARG A 459 -16.51 -7.47 -16.73
C ARG A 459 -16.25 -8.97 -16.86
N ILE A 460 -15.46 -9.53 -15.95
CA ILE A 460 -15.36 -10.98 -15.79
C ILE A 460 -16.11 -11.36 -14.51
N VAL A 461 -17.07 -12.28 -14.63
CA VAL A 461 -17.87 -12.75 -13.50
C VAL A 461 -17.69 -14.26 -13.37
N ALA A 462 -17.27 -14.70 -12.19
CA ALA A 462 -17.14 -16.12 -11.87
C ALA A 462 -18.27 -16.55 -10.93
N PHE A 463 -18.92 -17.67 -11.27
CA PHE A 463 -19.95 -18.28 -10.44
C PHE A 463 -19.53 -19.67 -10.02
N THR A 464 -19.81 -20.07 -8.78
CA THR A 464 -19.60 -21.45 -8.33
C THR A 464 -20.58 -21.85 -7.23
N GLN A 465 -20.55 -23.12 -6.84
CA GLN A 465 -21.41 -23.68 -5.78
C GLN A 465 -20.57 -24.44 -4.77
N VAL A 466 -20.89 -24.27 -3.49
CA VAL A 466 -20.30 -25.00 -2.38
C VAL A 466 -21.35 -25.96 -1.84
N ARG A 467 -21.09 -27.27 -1.98
CA ARG A 467 -22.04 -28.33 -1.59
C ARG A 467 -21.70 -29.00 -0.27
N ASP A 468 -20.47 -28.80 0.19
CA ASP A 468 -19.97 -29.22 1.49
C ASP A 468 -19.39 -27.99 2.19
N LEU A 469 -19.76 -27.80 3.45
CA LEU A 469 -19.33 -26.69 4.30
C LEU A 469 -18.72 -27.24 5.58
N THR A 470 -17.92 -28.30 5.46
CA THR A 470 -17.21 -28.91 6.58
C THR A 470 -16.35 -27.86 7.29
N GLU A 471 -16.60 -27.69 8.58
CA GLU A 471 -15.92 -26.73 9.45
C GLU A 471 -14.67 -27.35 10.04
N LEU A 472 -13.50 -26.75 9.79
CA LEU A 472 -12.28 -27.09 10.51
C LEU A 472 -12.20 -26.21 11.76
N ARG A 473 -12.29 -26.81 12.94
CA ARG A 473 -12.22 -26.11 14.23
C ARG A 473 -10.96 -26.53 15.01
N GLU A 474 -10.43 -25.61 15.80
CA GLU A 474 -9.37 -25.88 16.79
C GLU A 474 -9.94 -26.67 17.99
N HIS A 475 -9.05 -27.15 18.87
CA HIS A 475 -9.44 -27.94 20.04
C HIS A 475 -10.33 -27.16 21.03
N ASP A 476 -10.27 -25.82 21.00
CA ASP A 476 -11.10 -24.90 21.79
C ASP A 476 -12.46 -24.58 21.13
N GLY A 477 -12.77 -25.20 19.99
CA GLY A 477 -14.00 -24.97 19.22
C GLY A 477 -13.97 -23.74 18.30
N ARG A 478 -12.84 -23.02 18.21
CA ARG A 478 -12.69 -21.86 17.33
C ARG A 478 -12.68 -22.29 15.86
N LEU A 479 -13.53 -21.67 15.03
CA LEU A 479 -13.50 -21.90 13.59
C LEU A 479 -12.17 -21.43 12.99
N VAL A 480 -11.44 -22.39 12.42
CA VAL A 480 -10.18 -22.16 11.73
C VAL A 480 -10.47 -21.93 10.26
N ALA A 481 -11.10 -22.87 9.55
CA ALA A 481 -11.25 -22.81 8.10
C ALA A 481 -12.55 -23.44 7.58
N LEU A 482 -12.91 -23.07 6.34
CA LEU A 482 -13.93 -23.70 5.52
C LEU A 482 -13.28 -24.18 4.22
N PRO A 483 -12.56 -25.32 4.23
CA PRO A 483 -11.67 -25.71 3.14
C PRO A 483 -12.33 -25.67 1.76
N THR A 484 -13.51 -26.29 1.62
CA THR A 484 -14.23 -26.35 0.34
C THR A 484 -14.69 -24.98 -0.16
N ALA A 485 -15.11 -24.08 0.74
CA ALA A 485 -15.54 -22.73 0.36
C ALA A 485 -14.36 -21.85 -0.05
N GLU A 486 -13.24 -22.00 0.66
CA GLU A 486 -11.98 -21.31 0.34
C GLU A 486 -11.41 -21.80 -0.99
N ASP A 487 -11.38 -23.12 -1.21
CA ASP A 487 -10.92 -23.71 -2.48
C ASP A 487 -11.78 -23.25 -3.67
N ALA A 488 -13.11 -23.18 -3.49
CA ALA A 488 -14.02 -22.68 -4.52
C ALA A 488 -13.73 -21.21 -4.87
N LEU A 489 -13.48 -20.37 -3.85
CA LEU A 489 -13.08 -18.98 -4.05
C LEU A 489 -11.72 -18.87 -4.75
N VAL A 490 -10.74 -19.68 -4.37
CA VAL A 490 -9.41 -19.72 -5.00
C VAL A 490 -9.54 -20.15 -6.48
N ALA A 491 -10.38 -21.14 -6.79
CA ALA A 491 -10.64 -21.55 -8.17
C ALA A 491 -11.29 -20.44 -9.02
N CYS A 492 -12.23 -19.68 -8.44
CA CYS A 492 -12.79 -18.49 -9.08
C CYS A 492 -11.73 -17.42 -9.34
N LEU A 493 -10.89 -17.10 -8.34
CA LEU A 493 -9.82 -16.12 -8.44
C LEU A 493 -8.79 -16.49 -9.52
N ASP A 494 -8.36 -17.75 -9.56
CA ASP A 494 -7.46 -18.26 -10.60
C ASP A 494 -8.09 -18.16 -11.99
N SER A 495 -9.37 -18.56 -12.13
CA SER A 495 -10.10 -18.45 -13.41
C SER A 495 -10.18 -17.00 -13.91
N ILE A 496 -10.47 -16.04 -13.02
CA ILE A 496 -10.49 -14.61 -13.34
C ILE A 496 -9.09 -14.13 -13.75
N ARG A 497 -8.04 -14.45 -12.98
CA ARG A 497 -6.66 -14.06 -13.28
C ARG A 497 -6.18 -14.57 -14.63
N ARG A 498 -6.48 -15.82 -14.98
CA ARG A 498 -6.14 -16.40 -16.29
C ARG A 498 -6.83 -15.69 -17.44
N ALA A 499 -8.11 -15.33 -17.28
CA ALA A 499 -8.83 -14.57 -18.30
C ALA A 499 -8.27 -13.13 -18.42
N ARG A 500 -7.98 -12.47 -17.29
CA ARG A 500 -7.42 -11.11 -17.27
C ARG A 500 -6.01 -11.03 -17.84
N SER A 501 -5.16 -12.02 -17.61
CA SER A 501 -3.79 -12.03 -18.10
C SER A 501 -3.69 -12.07 -19.63
N ARG A 502 -4.75 -12.55 -20.30
CA ARG A 502 -4.88 -12.52 -21.78
C ARG A 502 -5.31 -11.14 -22.32
N ARG A 503 -5.84 -10.25 -21.47
CA ARG A 503 -6.23 -8.89 -21.89
C ARG A 503 -5.06 -7.90 -21.82
N PRO A 504 -5.00 -6.91 -22.74
CA PRO A 504 -4.09 -5.78 -22.62
C PRO A 504 -4.30 -5.04 -21.29
N SER A 505 -3.23 -4.50 -20.69
CA SER A 505 -3.31 -3.80 -19.40
C SER A 505 -4.33 -2.66 -19.36
N LYS A 506 -4.45 -1.90 -20.46
CA LYS A 506 -5.39 -0.77 -20.60
C LYS A 506 -6.88 -1.18 -20.62
N ALA A 507 -7.19 -2.46 -20.87
CA ALA A 507 -8.56 -3.00 -20.94
C ALA A 507 -8.96 -3.77 -19.68
N ARG A 508 -8.12 -3.77 -18.63
CA ARG A 508 -8.37 -4.48 -17.37
C ARG A 508 -9.12 -3.55 -16.42
N LEU A 509 -10.44 -3.72 -16.32
CA LEU A 509 -11.26 -3.03 -15.31
C LEU A 509 -11.19 -3.77 -13.96
N ASN A 510 -11.38 -3.00 -12.89
CA ASN A 510 -11.50 -3.49 -11.51
C ASN A 510 -12.98 -3.69 -11.13
N THR A 511 -13.75 -4.29 -12.04
CA THR A 511 -15.20 -4.49 -11.91
C THR A 511 -15.60 -5.96 -11.97
N ASN A 512 -14.64 -6.85 -11.71
CA ASN A 512 -14.88 -8.30 -11.75
C ASN A 512 -15.67 -8.74 -10.52
N ARG A 513 -16.45 -9.81 -10.64
CA ARG A 513 -17.33 -10.27 -9.56
C ARG A 513 -17.23 -11.77 -9.35
N ILE A 514 -17.42 -12.21 -8.11
CA ILE A 514 -17.53 -13.62 -7.75
C ILE A 514 -18.86 -13.86 -7.05
N VAL A 515 -19.60 -14.89 -7.45
CA VAL A 515 -20.85 -15.30 -6.80
C VAL A 515 -20.76 -16.78 -6.41
N ILE A 516 -20.92 -17.07 -5.12
CA ILE A 516 -20.79 -18.42 -4.56
C ILE A 516 -22.11 -18.81 -3.90
N TYR A 517 -22.75 -19.86 -4.39
CA TYR A 517 -23.97 -20.39 -3.77
C TYR A 517 -23.63 -21.54 -2.80
N VAL A 518 -23.93 -21.38 -1.53
CA VAL A 518 -23.65 -22.35 -0.46
C VAL A 518 -24.91 -23.18 -0.17
N TRP A 519 -24.82 -24.49 -0.42
CA TRP A 519 -25.94 -25.41 -0.23
C TRP A 519 -26.20 -25.76 1.24
N PRO A 520 -25.20 -26.19 2.03
CA PRO A 520 -25.46 -26.55 3.43
C PRO A 520 -25.98 -25.32 4.18
N PRO A 521 -27.00 -25.49 5.04
CA PRO A 521 -27.32 -24.43 5.98
C PRO A 521 -26.10 -24.19 6.89
N SER A 522 -25.85 -22.93 7.21
CA SER A 522 -24.69 -22.51 8.00
C SER A 522 -25.14 -21.84 9.28
N ASP A 523 -24.50 -22.21 10.39
CA ASP A 523 -24.69 -21.59 11.71
C ASP A 523 -23.51 -20.66 12.07
N ILE A 524 -22.69 -20.29 11.08
CA ILE A 524 -21.47 -19.48 11.25
C ILE A 524 -21.83 -18.05 11.65
N THR A 525 -21.19 -17.55 12.70
CA THR A 525 -21.41 -16.20 13.23
C THR A 525 -20.74 -15.12 12.39
N ARG A 526 -21.20 -13.86 12.51
CA ARG A 526 -20.57 -12.70 11.84
C ARG A 526 -19.08 -12.56 12.15
N ARG A 527 -18.69 -12.76 13.42
CA ARG A 527 -17.29 -12.66 13.87
C ARG A 527 -16.42 -13.79 13.32
N GLU A 528 -16.98 -14.97 13.08
CA GLU A 528 -16.28 -16.06 12.38
C GLU A 528 -16.13 -15.76 10.89
N LEU A 529 -17.17 -15.19 10.24
CA LEU A 529 -17.09 -14.74 8.84
C LEU A 529 -16.04 -13.63 8.64
N GLU A 530 -15.99 -12.64 9.52
CA GLU A 530 -14.99 -11.56 9.48
C GLU A 530 -13.56 -12.11 9.59
N ARG A 531 -13.34 -13.13 10.44
CA ARG A 531 -12.03 -13.81 10.56
C ARG A 531 -11.64 -14.59 9.31
N ILE A 532 -12.57 -15.35 8.74
CA ILE A 532 -12.34 -16.06 7.47
C ILE A 532 -12.07 -15.05 6.35
N ALA A 533 -12.86 -13.97 6.26
CA ALA A 533 -12.66 -12.92 5.29
C ALA A 533 -11.27 -12.29 5.43
N ALA A 534 -10.85 -11.90 6.64
CA ALA A 534 -9.54 -11.33 6.90
C ALA A 534 -8.40 -12.24 6.41
N ARG A 535 -8.54 -13.56 6.54
CA ARG A 535 -7.55 -14.52 6.04
C ARG A 535 -7.53 -14.64 4.51
N VAL A 536 -8.70 -14.61 3.86
CA VAL A 536 -8.78 -14.85 2.41
C VAL A 536 -8.62 -13.57 1.59
N LEU A 537 -8.87 -12.39 2.18
CA LEU A 537 -8.75 -11.09 1.52
C LEU A 537 -7.40 -10.85 0.83
N PRO A 538 -6.23 -11.17 1.42
CA PRO A 538 -4.94 -11.05 0.73
C PRO A 538 -4.86 -11.83 -0.60
N SER A 539 -5.58 -12.96 -0.70
CA SER A 539 -5.64 -13.77 -1.93
C SER A 539 -6.46 -13.12 -3.04
N THR A 540 -7.27 -12.11 -2.74
CA THR A 540 -8.11 -11.38 -3.71
C THR A 540 -7.34 -10.24 -4.41
N ALA A 541 -6.20 -9.84 -3.85
CA ALA A 541 -5.36 -8.77 -4.37
C ALA A 541 -4.98 -9.04 -5.84
N GLY A 542 -5.03 -7.98 -6.65
CA GLY A 542 -4.71 -8.07 -8.07
C GLY A 542 -5.80 -8.66 -8.95
N ALA A 543 -6.86 -9.31 -8.43
CA ALA A 543 -7.94 -9.88 -9.24
C ALA A 543 -8.90 -8.82 -9.84
N GLY A 544 -8.79 -7.56 -9.40
CA GLY A 544 -9.64 -6.46 -9.87
C GLY A 544 -11.12 -6.69 -9.54
N LEU A 545 -11.40 -7.17 -8.33
CA LEU A 545 -12.76 -7.43 -7.88
C LEU A 545 -13.45 -6.16 -7.41
N GLU A 546 -14.73 -6.05 -7.75
CA GLU A 546 -15.66 -5.07 -7.18
C GLU A 546 -16.49 -5.69 -6.05
N GLU A 547 -16.85 -6.98 -6.20
CA GLU A 547 -17.74 -7.67 -5.26
C GLU A 547 -17.46 -9.19 -5.21
N ILE A 548 -17.48 -9.75 -4.01
CA ILE A 548 -17.67 -11.19 -3.76
C ILE A 548 -19.00 -11.35 -3.02
N LEU A 549 -19.88 -12.20 -3.55
CA LEU A 549 -21.21 -12.48 -3.01
C LEU A 549 -21.35 -13.96 -2.66
N PHE A 550 -21.55 -14.27 -1.38
CA PHE A 550 -21.96 -15.59 -0.94
C PHE A 550 -23.48 -15.61 -0.71
N ILE A 551 -24.19 -16.52 -1.35
CA ILE A 551 -25.62 -16.76 -1.14
C ILE A 551 -25.75 -18.06 -0.34
N ALA A 552 -26.16 -17.96 0.91
CA ALA A 552 -26.27 -19.08 1.85
C ALA A 552 -27.68 -19.18 2.44
N ARG A 553 -27.89 -20.21 3.25
CA ARG A 553 -29.10 -20.35 4.07
C ARG A 553 -28.68 -20.44 5.53
N GLN A 554 -29.33 -19.67 6.39
CA GLN A 554 -29.11 -19.72 7.84
C GLN A 554 -30.40 -20.15 8.52
N ARG A 555 -30.27 -20.87 9.64
CA ARG A 555 -31.41 -21.23 10.46
C ARG A 555 -31.78 -20.04 11.35
N ASP A 556 -33.04 -19.62 11.29
CA ASP A 556 -33.57 -18.62 12.20
C ASP A 556 -33.50 -19.17 13.64
N PRO A 557 -32.81 -18.48 14.56
CA PRO A 557 -32.65 -18.97 15.94
C PRO A 557 -33.96 -19.08 16.73
N ARG A 558 -35.01 -18.34 16.33
CA ARG A 558 -36.31 -18.29 17.00
C ARG A 558 -37.31 -19.26 16.39
N THR A 559 -37.40 -19.33 15.06
CA THR A 559 -38.41 -20.15 14.36
C THR A 559 -37.87 -21.50 13.90
N GLY A 560 -36.56 -21.65 13.81
CA GLY A 560 -35.91 -22.84 13.26
C GLY A 560 -36.04 -23.01 11.74
N GLU A 561 -36.68 -22.06 11.04
CA GLU A 561 -36.82 -22.06 9.59
C GLU A 561 -35.51 -21.65 8.89
N LEU A 562 -35.31 -22.10 7.64
CA LEU A 562 -34.13 -21.72 6.86
C LEU A 562 -34.41 -20.48 6.02
N ILE A 563 -33.71 -19.38 6.32
CA ILE A 563 -33.80 -18.11 5.62
C ILE A 563 -32.61 -17.95 4.67
N LYS A 564 -32.82 -17.39 3.48
CA LYS A 564 -31.73 -17.06 2.56
C LYS A 564 -30.99 -15.81 3.05
N THR A 565 -29.67 -15.89 3.14
CA THR A 565 -28.79 -14.80 3.56
C THR A 565 -27.71 -14.58 2.52
N ALA A 566 -27.35 -13.33 2.29
CA ALA A 566 -26.23 -12.91 1.47
C ALA A 566 -25.10 -12.33 2.34
N VAL A 567 -23.87 -12.78 2.11
CA VAL A 567 -22.65 -12.14 2.64
C VAL A 567 -21.93 -11.50 1.46
N ARG A 568 -21.76 -10.18 1.51
CA ARG A 568 -21.20 -9.37 0.43
C ARG A 568 -19.93 -8.69 0.91
N ILE A 569 -18.86 -8.89 0.17
CA ILE A 569 -17.56 -8.23 0.36
C ILE A 569 -17.35 -7.29 -0.83
N THR A 570 -17.29 -5.98 -0.58
CA THR A 570 -17.05 -4.97 -1.62
C THR A 570 -15.66 -4.35 -1.48
N PHE A 571 -15.10 -3.92 -2.59
CA PHE A 571 -13.78 -3.29 -2.68
C PHE A 571 -13.95 -1.85 -3.17
N ASP A 572 -13.44 -0.89 -2.42
CA ASP A 572 -13.51 0.53 -2.79
C ASP A 572 -12.27 0.99 -3.59
N ALA A 573 -12.34 2.22 -4.12
CA ALA A 573 -11.27 2.80 -4.95
C ALA A 573 -9.98 3.12 -4.17
N THR A 574 -10.04 3.17 -2.84
CA THR A 574 -8.90 3.44 -1.94
C THR A 574 -8.22 2.16 -1.45
N GLY A 575 -8.72 1.00 -1.86
CA GLY A 575 -8.23 -0.32 -1.41
C GLY A 575 -8.86 -0.78 -0.09
N GLY A 576 -9.86 -0.06 0.42
CA GLY A 576 -10.67 -0.49 1.55
C GLY A 576 -11.63 -1.61 1.17
N THR A 577 -12.01 -2.40 2.16
CA THR A 577 -12.94 -3.52 2.00
C THR A 577 -14.06 -3.41 3.02
N SER A 578 -15.29 -3.73 2.60
CA SER A 578 -16.43 -3.72 3.52
C SER A 578 -17.19 -5.05 3.42
N LEU A 579 -17.57 -5.59 4.58
CA LEU A 579 -18.35 -6.82 4.71
C LEU A 579 -19.76 -6.49 5.20
N THR A 580 -20.76 -6.88 4.42
CA THR A 580 -22.18 -6.71 4.76
C THR A 580 -22.89 -8.06 4.74
N VAL A 581 -23.78 -8.28 5.70
CA VAL A 581 -24.60 -9.50 5.82
C VAL A 581 -26.07 -9.06 5.83
N GLY A 582 -26.88 -9.61 4.95
CA GLY A 582 -28.29 -9.23 4.82
C GLY A 582 -29.03 -10.10 3.81
N GLU A 583 -30.15 -9.61 3.27
CA GLU A 583 -30.91 -10.34 2.25
C GLU A 583 -30.24 -10.25 0.85
N PRO A 584 -30.32 -11.31 0.03
CA PRO A 584 -29.88 -11.23 -1.36
C PRO A 584 -30.71 -10.22 -2.16
N SER A 585 -30.05 -9.21 -2.75
CA SER A 585 -30.73 -8.24 -3.63
C SER A 585 -31.16 -8.89 -4.95
N ALA A 586 -32.35 -8.56 -5.43
CA ALA A 586 -32.86 -8.94 -6.75
C ALA A 586 -32.61 -7.85 -7.82
N GLU A 587 -32.02 -6.71 -7.45
CA GLU A 587 -31.82 -5.59 -8.36
C GLU A 587 -30.81 -5.92 -9.46
N PRO A 588 -31.07 -5.49 -10.71
CA PRO A 588 -30.11 -5.57 -11.80
C PRO A 588 -28.77 -4.92 -11.44
N ILE A 589 -27.69 -5.54 -11.91
CA ILE A 589 -26.37 -4.91 -11.93
C ILE A 589 -26.41 -3.85 -13.02
N GLU A 590 -26.16 -2.61 -12.63
CA GLU A 590 -26.15 -1.49 -13.56
C GLU A 590 -24.83 -1.44 -14.35
N PRO A 591 -24.88 -1.15 -15.67
CA PRO A 591 -23.72 -0.76 -16.46
C PRO A 591 -22.97 0.42 -15.84
N LEU A 592 -21.68 0.52 -16.13
CA LEU A 592 -20.86 1.65 -15.67
C LEU A 592 -21.35 2.96 -16.29
N ASP A 593 -21.87 3.84 -15.45
CA ASP A 593 -22.20 5.22 -15.81
C ASP A 593 -20.93 6.08 -16.02
N ASP A 594 -21.13 7.29 -16.55
CA ASP A 594 -20.04 8.23 -16.84
C ASP A 594 -19.21 8.57 -15.59
N TYR A 595 -19.86 8.67 -14.42
CA TYR A 595 -19.20 9.00 -13.16
C TYR A 595 -18.27 7.85 -12.74
N ARG A 596 -18.78 6.63 -12.69
CA ARG A 596 -18.02 5.45 -12.28
C ARG A 596 -16.89 5.14 -13.24
N GLN A 597 -17.07 5.39 -14.54
CA GLN A 597 -15.96 5.34 -15.49
C GLN A 597 -14.83 6.31 -15.13
N LYS A 598 -15.13 7.54 -14.71
CA LYS A 598 -14.11 8.50 -14.27
C LYS A 598 -13.39 8.00 -13.02
N VAL A 599 -14.12 7.43 -12.05
CA VAL A 599 -13.53 6.79 -10.86
C VAL A 599 -12.57 5.67 -11.24
N LEU A 600 -12.99 4.77 -12.13
CA LEU A 600 -12.15 3.65 -12.59
C LEU A 600 -10.96 4.12 -13.42
N ARG A 601 -11.12 5.15 -14.26
CA ARG A 601 -10.02 5.76 -15.02
C ARG A 601 -8.98 6.39 -14.10
N ALA A 602 -9.40 7.11 -13.06
CA ALA A 602 -8.50 7.65 -12.04
C ALA A 602 -7.74 6.49 -11.34
N THR A 603 -8.46 5.47 -10.90
CA THR A 603 -7.89 4.28 -10.22
C THR A 603 -6.88 3.55 -11.11
N SER A 604 -7.14 3.43 -12.42
CA SER A 604 -6.21 2.79 -13.38
C SER A 604 -4.87 3.51 -13.52
N ARG A 605 -4.82 4.79 -13.11
CA ARG A 605 -3.61 5.62 -13.07
C ARG A 605 -3.03 5.72 -11.66
N ASN A 606 -3.49 4.89 -10.72
CA ASN A 606 -3.15 4.95 -9.29
C ASN A 606 -3.45 6.32 -8.67
N THR A 607 -4.56 6.94 -9.07
CA THR A 607 -5.02 8.23 -8.52
C THR A 607 -6.46 8.10 -8.03
N VAL A 608 -6.89 8.98 -7.14
CA VAL A 608 -8.27 8.99 -6.63
C VAL A 608 -9.07 10.07 -7.34
N TYR A 609 -10.32 9.75 -7.72
CA TYR A 609 -11.21 10.73 -8.31
C TYR A 609 -11.71 11.71 -7.22
N PRO A 610 -11.70 13.04 -7.44
CA PRO A 610 -11.90 14.04 -6.38
C PRO A 610 -13.20 13.86 -5.60
N TYR A 611 -14.30 13.47 -6.26
CA TYR A 611 -15.58 13.27 -5.58
C TYR A 611 -15.60 12.07 -4.64
N GLU A 612 -14.72 11.09 -4.81
CA GLU A 612 -14.56 9.97 -3.87
C GLU A 612 -13.89 10.43 -2.56
N LEU A 613 -13.15 11.55 -2.59
CA LEU A 613 -12.57 12.14 -1.38
C LEU A 613 -13.62 12.87 -0.55
N THR A 614 -14.64 13.46 -1.17
CA THR A 614 -15.62 14.34 -0.48
C THR A 614 -16.24 13.69 0.76
N GLY A 615 -16.65 12.42 0.67
CA GLY A 615 -17.23 11.68 1.80
C GLY A 615 -16.23 11.34 2.92
N LEU A 616 -14.94 11.25 2.61
CA LEU A 616 -13.87 11.03 3.60
C LEU A 616 -13.52 12.30 4.38
N LEU A 617 -13.71 13.47 3.76
CA LEU A 617 -13.35 14.76 4.37
C LEU A 617 -14.41 15.23 5.36
N GLY A 618 -15.70 15.10 5.04
CA GLY A 618 -16.80 15.51 5.92
C GLY A 618 -18.06 15.86 5.13
N GLU A 619 -18.91 16.69 5.70
CA GLU A 619 -20.03 17.26 4.96
C GLU A 619 -19.49 18.26 3.92
N PHE A 620 -19.65 17.93 2.65
CA PHE A 620 -19.09 18.68 1.52
C PHE A 620 -20.20 19.39 0.75
N VAL A 621 -20.04 20.71 0.57
CA VAL A 621 -20.86 21.52 -0.32
C VAL A 621 -19.99 21.99 -1.48
N GLU A 622 -20.30 21.50 -2.68
CA GLU A 622 -19.59 21.90 -3.89
C GLU A 622 -19.81 23.39 -4.16
N HIS A 623 -18.75 24.09 -4.58
CA HIS A 623 -18.83 25.47 -5.02
C HIS A 623 -18.28 25.60 -6.46
N ASP A 624 -18.89 26.46 -7.25
CA ASP A 624 -18.39 26.81 -8.58
C ASP A 624 -18.49 28.32 -8.82
N LEU A 625 -17.84 28.80 -9.88
CA LEU A 625 -17.79 30.22 -10.21
C LEU A 625 -19.15 30.72 -10.72
N ASP A 626 -19.63 31.83 -10.15
CA ASP A 626 -20.77 32.61 -10.66
C ASP A 626 -20.37 33.55 -11.83
N GLU A 627 -21.31 34.37 -12.29
CA GLU A 627 -21.09 35.37 -13.36
C GLU A 627 -20.02 36.42 -13.02
N ARG A 628 -19.73 36.62 -11.72
CA ARG A 628 -18.72 37.56 -11.21
C ARG A 628 -17.40 36.85 -10.88
N HIS A 629 -17.28 35.56 -11.20
CA HIS A 629 -16.14 34.72 -10.86
C HIS A 629 -15.90 34.55 -9.35
N ALA A 630 -16.94 34.65 -8.53
CA ALA A 630 -16.90 34.28 -7.12
C ALA A 630 -17.35 32.82 -6.96
N LEU A 631 -16.75 32.08 -6.01
CA LEU A 631 -17.23 30.75 -5.65
C LEU A 631 -18.54 30.85 -4.87
N VAL A 632 -19.59 30.19 -5.38
CA VAL A 632 -20.90 30.06 -4.75
C VAL A 632 -21.32 28.59 -4.67
N PRO A 633 -22.16 28.19 -3.69
CA PRO A 633 -22.67 26.82 -3.60
C PRO A 633 -23.41 26.40 -4.88
N VAL A 634 -23.19 25.16 -5.31
CA VAL A 634 -23.91 24.57 -6.45
C VAL A 634 -24.49 23.21 -6.09
N ASP A 635 -25.66 22.90 -6.63
CA ASP A 635 -26.29 21.58 -6.54
C ASP A 635 -26.31 20.95 -7.93
N ARG A 636 -25.37 20.03 -8.17
CA ARG A 636 -25.24 19.29 -9.44
C ARG A 636 -24.81 17.84 -9.20
N PRO A 637 -25.14 16.91 -10.11
CA PRO A 637 -24.62 15.55 -10.03
C PRO A 637 -23.09 15.52 -10.01
N LYS A 638 -22.51 14.69 -9.13
CA LYS A 638 -21.07 14.52 -8.99
C LYS A 638 -20.42 14.16 -10.33
N GLY A 639 -19.21 14.67 -10.54
CA GLY A 639 -18.42 14.45 -11.75
C GLY A 639 -18.86 15.26 -12.97
N ARG A 640 -19.73 16.26 -12.81
CA ARG A 640 -20.10 17.23 -13.85
C ARG A 640 -19.30 18.56 -13.74
N ASN A 641 -18.17 18.55 -13.02
CA ASN A 641 -17.25 19.70 -12.96
C ASN A 641 -16.74 20.09 -14.36
N SER A 642 -16.70 21.40 -14.61
CA SER A 642 -16.23 21.97 -15.88
C SER A 642 -14.70 22.03 -15.94
N ALA A 643 -14.04 22.48 -14.88
CA ALA A 643 -12.59 22.53 -14.74
C ALA A 643 -11.98 21.22 -14.21
N ALA A 644 -10.66 21.09 -14.30
CA ALA A 644 -9.86 20.00 -13.74
C ALA A 644 -9.59 20.13 -12.23
N ILE A 645 -10.36 20.99 -11.54
CA ILE A 645 -10.33 21.17 -10.09
C ILE A 645 -11.78 21.26 -9.58
N VAL A 646 -12.06 20.59 -8.48
CA VAL A 646 -13.32 20.71 -7.74
C VAL A 646 -13.05 21.56 -6.50
N ALA A 647 -13.86 22.59 -6.31
CA ALA A 647 -13.79 23.46 -5.15
C ALA A 647 -15.05 23.29 -4.29
N GLY A 648 -14.93 23.51 -2.99
CA GLY A 648 -16.08 23.51 -2.11
C GLY A 648 -15.72 23.82 -0.67
N VAL A 649 -16.72 23.73 0.20
CA VAL A 649 -16.56 23.89 1.64
C VAL A 649 -16.80 22.54 2.29
N VAL A 650 -15.89 22.12 3.17
CA VAL A 650 -16.05 20.92 4.01
C VAL A 650 -16.19 21.33 5.46
N THR A 651 -17.11 20.68 6.16
CA THR A 651 -17.22 20.74 7.62
C THR A 651 -17.10 19.33 8.21
N THR A 652 -16.17 19.14 9.14
CA THR A 652 -15.96 17.87 9.85
C THR A 652 -16.27 18.06 11.33
N THR A 653 -17.32 17.41 11.85
CA THR A 653 -17.65 17.48 13.28
C THR A 653 -16.62 16.74 14.13
N THR A 654 -16.18 17.37 15.21
CA THR A 654 -15.30 16.73 16.21
C THR A 654 -15.87 16.95 17.61
N ARG A 655 -15.34 16.24 18.61
CA ARG A 655 -15.75 16.47 20.00
C ARG A 655 -15.42 17.88 20.49
N ARG A 656 -14.35 18.50 19.99
CA ARG A 656 -13.89 19.84 20.39
C ARG A 656 -14.58 20.97 19.62
N TYR A 657 -14.96 20.68 18.38
CA TYR A 657 -15.71 21.59 17.51
C TYR A 657 -17.00 20.88 17.08
N PRO A 658 -18.05 20.86 17.94
CA PRO A 658 -19.35 20.29 17.59
C PRO A 658 -20.01 20.98 16.40
N GLU A 659 -19.75 22.28 16.21
CA GLU A 659 -20.13 23.04 15.02
C GLU A 659 -19.36 22.64 13.75
N GLY A 660 -18.24 21.92 13.96
CA GLY A 660 -17.38 21.37 12.93
C GLY A 660 -16.16 22.24 12.61
N VAL A 661 -15.10 21.56 12.17
CA VAL A 661 -13.91 22.17 11.60
C VAL A 661 -14.21 22.47 10.13
N THR A 662 -14.50 23.73 9.82
CA THR A 662 -14.83 24.20 8.46
C THR A 662 -13.60 24.69 7.71
N ARG A 663 -13.47 24.32 6.43
CA ARG A 663 -12.40 24.72 5.51
C ARG A 663 -12.91 24.89 4.09
N VAL A 664 -12.21 25.70 3.30
CA VAL A 664 -12.33 25.66 1.84
C VAL A 664 -11.41 24.57 1.30
N VAL A 665 -11.91 23.73 0.41
CA VAL A 665 -11.17 22.57 -0.12
C VAL A 665 -11.04 22.67 -1.64
N LEU A 666 -9.83 22.36 -2.13
CA LEU A 666 -9.50 22.18 -3.54
C LEU A 666 -9.07 20.74 -3.82
N LEU A 667 -9.70 20.10 -4.81
CA LEU A 667 -9.46 18.71 -5.18
C LEU A 667 -9.11 18.61 -6.67
N GLY A 668 -7.90 18.15 -7.00
CA GLY A 668 -7.47 17.95 -8.38
C GLY A 668 -8.22 16.81 -9.09
N ASP A 669 -8.64 17.01 -10.33
CA ASP A 669 -9.29 15.98 -11.17
C ASP A 669 -8.28 15.36 -12.16
N PRO A 670 -7.78 14.13 -11.92
CA PRO A 670 -6.81 13.48 -12.78
C PRO A 670 -7.40 13.06 -14.14
N THR A 671 -8.72 13.10 -14.31
CA THR A 671 -9.39 12.64 -15.53
C THR A 671 -9.43 13.70 -16.64
N LYS A 672 -9.19 14.97 -16.29
CA LYS A 672 -9.12 16.12 -17.21
C LYS A 672 -7.67 16.58 -17.37
N SER A 673 -6.96 15.98 -18.34
CA SER A 673 -5.55 16.29 -18.63
C SER A 673 -4.63 16.25 -17.40
N LEU A 674 -4.87 15.31 -16.47
CA LEU A 674 -4.09 15.17 -15.23
C LEU A 674 -4.02 16.45 -14.39
N GLY A 675 -5.09 17.25 -14.34
CA GLY A 675 -5.10 18.48 -13.56
C GLY A 675 -4.27 19.61 -14.18
N ALA A 676 -4.18 19.66 -15.52
CA ALA A 676 -3.48 20.73 -16.21
C ALA A 676 -4.10 22.11 -15.87
N LEU A 677 -3.23 23.08 -15.58
CA LEU A 677 -3.60 24.40 -15.09
C LEU A 677 -3.83 25.34 -16.28
N SER A 678 -5.06 25.79 -16.43
CA SER A 678 -5.46 26.87 -17.34
C SER A 678 -6.28 27.93 -16.60
N GLU A 679 -6.77 28.95 -17.32
CA GLU A 679 -7.63 30.00 -16.75
C GLU A 679 -8.74 29.46 -15.82
N PRO A 680 -9.54 28.45 -16.20
CA PRO A 680 -10.63 27.99 -15.35
C PRO A 680 -10.17 27.41 -14.01
N GLU A 681 -9.05 26.68 -13.98
CA GLU A 681 -8.47 26.15 -12.75
C GLU A 681 -7.91 27.28 -11.89
N CYS A 682 -7.14 28.20 -12.47
CA CYS A 682 -6.51 29.31 -11.75
C CYS A 682 -7.54 30.25 -11.14
N ARG A 683 -8.64 30.56 -11.85
CA ARG A 683 -9.75 31.36 -11.31
C ARG A 683 -10.40 30.70 -10.08
N ARG A 684 -10.54 29.37 -10.07
CA ARG A 684 -11.08 28.63 -8.91
C ARG A 684 -10.12 28.66 -7.73
N VAL A 685 -8.81 28.57 -7.96
CA VAL A 685 -7.80 28.72 -6.91
C VAL A 685 -7.88 30.11 -6.28
N ILE A 686 -7.90 31.17 -7.09
CA ILE A 686 -8.01 32.56 -6.62
C ILE A 686 -9.31 32.75 -5.81
N ALA A 687 -10.45 32.35 -6.37
CA ALA A 687 -11.74 32.52 -5.72
C ALA A 687 -11.89 31.66 -4.45
N ALA A 688 -11.20 30.52 -4.36
CA ALA A 688 -11.13 29.70 -3.16
C ALA A 688 -10.35 30.40 -2.03
N LEU A 689 -9.23 31.05 -2.36
CA LEU A 689 -8.47 31.84 -1.39
C LEU A 689 -9.30 33.04 -0.89
N ASP A 690 -10.00 33.73 -1.80
CA ASP A 690 -10.90 34.83 -1.42
C ASP A 690 -12.05 34.35 -0.54
N LEU A 691 -12.60 33.16 -0.81
CA LEU A 691 -13.64 32.56 0.02
C LEU A 691 -13.09 32.18 1.41
N ALA A 692 -11.92 31.55 1.47
CA ALA A 692 -11.26 31.16 2.71
C ALA A 692 -10.98 32.38 3.60
N GLU A 693 -10.49 33.47 3.00
CA GLU A 693 -10.25 34.74 3.70
C GLU A 693 -11.54 35.34 4.26
N ARG A 694 -12.61 35.43 3.43
CA ARG A 694 -13.91 35.96 3.89
C ARG A 694 -14.50 35.14 5.02
N MET A 695 -14.38 33.83 4.95
CA MET A 695 -14.87 32.90 5.97
C MET A 695 -13.96 32.83 7.19
N ARG A 696 -12.71 33.32 7.09
CA ARG A 696 -11.65 33.18 8.09
C ARG A 696 -11.38 31.73 8.47
N VAL A 697 -11.27 30.87 7.45
CA VAL A 697 -10.98 29.44 7.59
C VAL A 697 -9.75 29.07 6.76
N PRO A 698 -9.03 27.98 7.11
CA PRO A 698 -7.91 27.52 6.30
C PRO A 698 -8.37 27.00 4.94
N LEU A 699 -7.45 27.02 3.97
CA LEU A 699 -7.62 26.33 2.69
C LEU A 699 -6.90 24.99 2.73
N GLU A 700 -7.54 23.94 2.26
CA GLU A 700 -7.00 22.59 2.19
C GLU A 700 -6.96 22.13 0.73
N TRP A 701 -5.82 21.61 0.28
CA TRP A 701 -5.61 21.28 -1.12
C TRP A 701 -5.07 19.86 -1.29
N TYR A 702 -5.90 18.97 -1.84
CA TYR A 702 -5.48 17.69 -2.38
C TYR A 702 -4.93 17.90 -3.79
N ALA A 703 -3.64 18.24 -3.84
CA ALA A 703 -2.96 18.71 -5.03
C ALA A 703 -2.59 17.53 -5.95
N LEU A 704 -3.03 17.62 -7.20
CA LEU A 704 -2.63 16.79 -8.34
C LEU A 704 -2.65 17.68 -9.58
N SER A 705 -1.51 17.82 -10.26
CA SER A 705 -1.41 18.65 -11.45
C SER A 705 -0.25 18.27 -12.36
N SER A 706 -0.49 18.20 -13.66
CA SER A 706 0.55 18.10 -14.68
C SER A 706 1.19 19.44 -15.06
N GLY A 707 0.97 20.50 -14.28
CA GLY A 707 1.48 21.85 -14.55
C GLY A 707 0.62 22.63 -15.53
N ALA A 708 1.17 23.73 -16.06
CA ALA A 708 0.46 24.58 -17.02
C ALA A 708 0.00 23.78 -18.25
N ARG A 709 -1.21 24.07 -18.73
CA ARG A 709 -1.78 23.40 -19.89
C ARG A 709 -0.96 23.72 -21.14
N ILE A 710 -0.45 22.67 -21.77
CA ILE A 710 0.23 22.73 -23.07
C ILE A 710 -0.75 22.23 -24.13
N SER A 711 -1.03 23.05 -25.14
CA SER A 711 -1.88 22.68 -26.27
C SER A 711 -1.39 23.37 -27.55
N MET A 712 -1.71 22.79 -28.71
CA MET A 712 -1.46 23.46 -30.00
C MET A 712 -2.29 24.75 -30.17
N ALA A 713 -3.36 24.91 -29.38
CA ALA A 713 -4.27 26.05 -29.46
C ALA A 713 -4.18 27.01 -28.26
N SER A 714 -3.32 26.73 -27.26
CA SER A 714 -3.16 27.59 -26.09
C SER A 714 -1.75 27.47 -25.47
N GLY A 715 -1.16 28.58 -25.02
CA GLY A 715 0.20 28.63 -24.52
C GLY A 715 0.41 29.60 -23.35
N THR A 716 1.03 30.75 -23.63
CA THR A 716 1.50 31.72 -22.62
C THR A 716 0.38 32.35 -21.80
N GLU A 717 -0.83 32.46 -22.34
CA GLU A 717 -2.00 32.90 -21.60
C GLU A 717 -2.29 32.03 -20.36
N ASN A 718 -2.00 30.71 -20.43
CA ASN A 718 -2.11 29.84 -19.26
C ASN A 718 -1.01 30.17 -18.22
N MET A 719 0.15 30.65 -18.65
CA MET A 719 1.24 31.06 -17.75
C MET A 719 0.89 32.35 -17.00
N ASP A 720 0.23 33.30 -17.66
CA ASP A 720 -0.25 34.54 -17.01
C ASP A 720 -1.27 34.22 -15.91
N TRP A 721 -2.19 33.28 -16.17
CA TRP A 721 -3.13 32.79 -15.17
C TRP A 721 -2.46 32.03 -14.02
N VAL A 722 -1.44 31.23 -14.33
CA VAL A 722 -0.62 30.57 -13.31
C VAL A 722 0.08 31.60 -12.42
N ALA A 723 0.61 32.68 -13.01
CA ALA A 723 1.24 33.77 -12.27
C ALA A 723 0.22 34.56 -11.42
N ALA A 724 -1.00 34.77 -11.91
CA ALA A 724 -2.07 35.41 -11.16
C ALA A 724 -2.47 34.60 -9.92
N ALA A 725 -2.59 33.27 -10.05
CA ALA A 725 -2.84 32.39 -8.90
C ALA A 725 -1.67 32.40 -7.90
N LEU A 726 -0.42 32.36 -8.39
CA LEU A 726 0.77 32.49 -7.55
C LEU A 726 0.76 33.80 -6.75
N LYS A 727 0.49 34.94 -7.40
CA LYS A 727 0.40 36.24 -6.74
C LYS A 727 -0.60 36.19 -5.59
N ARG A 728 -1.79 35.62 -5.82
CA ARG A 728 -2.83 35.56 -4.80
C ARG A 728 -2.47 34.64 -3.63
N ILE A 729 -1.78 33.53 -3.89
CA ILE A 729 -1.25 32.64 -2.85
C ILE A 729 -0.27 33.41 -1.96
N VAL A 730 0.66 34.17 -2.55
CA VAL A 730 1.64 34.97 -1.81
C VAL A 730 0.95 36.02 -0.94
N GLU A 731 0.00 36.77 -1.48
CA GLU A 731 -0.78 37.76 -0.72
C GLU A 731 -1.51 37.09 0.46
N PHE A 732 -2.19 35.96 0.21
CA PHE A 732 -2.91 35.23 1.25
C PHE A 732 -2.01 34.73 2.38
N THR A 733 -0.85 34.13 2.07
CA THR A 733 0.04 33.55 3.08
C THR A 733 0.85 34.61 3.83
N GLN A 734 1.21 35.72 3.19
CA GLN A 734 1.87 36.86 3.86
C GLN A 734 0.94 37.56 4.87
N ASP A 735 -0.36 37.60 4.58
CA ASP A 735 -1.38 38.10 5.53
C ASP A 735 -1.68 37.11 6.66
N GLY A 736 -1.01 35.95 6.69
CA GLY A 736 -1.13 34.93 7.72
C GLY A 736 -2.16 33.84 7.41
N GLY A 737 -2.70 33.81 6.19
CA GLY A 737 -3.57 32.75 5.72
C GLY A 737 -2.87 31.38 5.70
N GLU A 738 -3.62 30.34 6.09
CA GLU A 738 -3.12 28.97 6.18
C GLU A 738 -3.59 28.15 4.97
N ILE A 739 -2.63 27.57 4.24
CA ILE A 739 -2.87 26.64 3.14
C ILE A 739 -2.24 25.29 3.47
N ASN A 740 -3.06 24.28 3.72
CA ASN A 740 -2.62 22.91 4.00
C ASN A 740 -2.69 22.07 2.74
N ILE A 741 -1.64 21.30 2.46
CA ILE A 741 -1.48 20.56 1.19
C ILE A 741 -1.29 19.08 1.45
N VAL A 742 -2.09 18.26 0.76
CA VAL A 742 -1.86 16.83 0.58
C VAL A 742 -1.47 16.60 -0.86
N VAL A 743 -0.27 16.08 -1.10
CA VAL A 743 0.17 15.72 -2.45
C VAL A 743 -0.51 14.40 -2.83
N ALA A 744 -1.58 14.51 -3.61
CA ALA A 744 -2.47 13.39 -3.94
C ALA A 744 -2.11 12.67 -5.25
N GLY A 745 -0.93 12.97 -5.81
CA GLY A 745 -0.38 12.36 -7.00
C GLY A 745 0.92 13.04 -7.43
N ILE A 746 1.17 13.10 -8.74
CA ILE A 746 2.33 13.81 -9.28
C ILE A 746 1.95 15.28 -9.52
N ASN A 747 2.73 16.18 -8.93
CA ASN A 747 2.65 17.62 -9.13
C ASN A 747 3.82 18.09 -10.00
N VAL A 748 3.52 18.73 -11.12
CA VAL A 748 4.52 19.17 -12.10
C VAL A 748 4.51 20.70 -12.25
N GLY A 749 5.69 21.30 -12.43
CA GLY A 749 5.83 22.69 -12.88
C GLY A 749 5.35 23.72 -11.86
N ALA A 750 4.23 24.38 -12.14
CA ALA A 750 3.71 25.48 -11.32
C ALA A 750 3.20 25.02 -9.94
N GLN A 751 2.55 23.85 -9.87
CA GLN A 751 1.97 23.36 -8.61
C GLN A 751 3.03 23.19 -7.49
N PRO A 752 4.23 22.61 -7.73
CA PRO A 752 5.30 22.63 -6.73
C PRO A 752 5.69 24.02 -6.20
N TYR A 753 5.73 25.05 -7.06
CA TYR A 753 5.99 26.43 -6.61
C TYR A 753 4.86 26.96 -5.73
N TRP A 754 3.60 26.71 -6.10
CA TRP A 754 2.46 27.04 -5.26
C TRP A 754 2.51 26.33 -3.91
N ASN A 755 2.93 25.06 -3.90
CA ASN A 755 3.10 24.30 -2.67
C ASN A 755 4.21 24.89 -1.78
N ALA A 756 5.28 25.41 -2.40
CA ALA A 756 6.35 26.11 -1.70
C ALA A 756 5.88 27.40 -1.04
N GLU A 757 5.19 28.27 -1.77
CA GLU A 757 4.62 29.51 -1.23
C GLU A 757 3.55 29.27 -0.16
N ALA A 758 2.89 28.12 -0.19
CA ALA A 758 1.91 27.73 0.80
C ALA A 758 2.51 27.21 2.12
N THR A 759 3.65 26.49 2.08
CA THR A 759 4.08 25.64 3.22
C THR A 759 5.59 25.62 3.51
N MET A 760 6.45 26.05 2.59
CA MET A 760 7.90 25.80 2.68
C MET A 760 8.70 27.00 3.15
N LEU A 761 8.24 28.22 2.88
CA LEU A 761 8.94 29.45 3.23
C LEU A 761 8.81 29.81 4.71
N MET A 762 9.71 30.65 5.22
CA MET A 762 9.83 30.96 6.65
C MET A 762 8.54 31.47 7.29
N HIS A 763 7.74 32.26 6.57
CA HIS A 763 6.52 32.90 7.08
C HIS A 763 5.27 32.00 7.04
N THR A 764 5.35 30.88 6.32
CA THR A 764 4.17 30.05 6.02
C THR A 764 3.66 29.30 7.26
N LYS A 765 2.34 29.19 7.38
CA LYS A 765 1.66 28.51 8.50
C LYS A 765 1.30 27.06 8.19
N GLY A 766 0.98 26.80 6.92
CA GLY A 766 0.43 25.53 6.48
C GLY A 766 1.41 24.37 6.50
N ILE A 767 0.85 23.18 6.35
CA ILE A 767 1.59 21.92 6.35
C ILE A 767 1.50 21.20 5.01
N LEU A 768 2.52 20.41 4.70
CA LEU A 768 2.56 19.57 3.50
C LEU A 768 2.73 18.11 3.89
N VAL A 769 1.78 17.29 3.47
CA VAL A 769 1.73 15.84 3.68
C VAL A 769 1.93 15.14 2.33
N MET A 770 2.84 14.17 2.28
CA MET A 770 3.04 13.33 1.09
C MET A 770 2.76 11.86 1.38
N THR A 771 2.37 11.15 0.33
CA THR A 771 2.22 9.69 0.32
C THR A 771 3.30 9.02 -0.53
N PRO A 772 3.57 7.71 -0.37
CA PRO A 772 4.56 7.00 -1.19
C PRO A 772 4.31 7.09 -2.70
N ASP A 773 3.05 7.23 -3.10
CA ASP A 773 2.63 7.29 -4.50
C ASP A 773 2.55 8.75 -5.03
N SER A 774 3.21 9.69 -4.37
CA SER A 774 3.19 11.12 -4.72
C SER A 774 4.59 11.69 -4.99
N ALA A 775 4.66 12.71 -5.86
CA ALA A 775 5.92 13.38 -6.19
C ALA A 775 5.69 14.86 -6.56
N MET A 776 6.65 15.72 -6.23
CA MET A 776 6.68 17.12 -6.67
C MET A 776 7.91 17.36 -7.54
N VAL A 777 7.72 17.60 -8.84
CA VAL A 777 8.81 17.78 -9.80
C VAL A 777 8.62 19.06 -10.59
N LEU A 778 9.69 19.80 -10.86
CA LEU A 778 9.59 20.98 -11.74
C LEU A 778 9.39 20.54 -13.20
N THR A 779 10.09 19.48 -13.59
CA THR A 779 10.05 18.89 -14.93
C THR A 779 10.02 17.37 -14.78
N GLY A 780 9.11 16.71 -15.50
CA GLY A 780 8.99 15.26 -15.44
C GLY A 780 10.22 14.55 -16.01
N LYS A 781 10.52 13.35 -15.49
CA LYS A 781 11.70 12.54 -15.80
C LYS A 781 12.02 12.46 -17.30
N GLN A 782 11.04 12.07 -18.11
CA GLN A 782 11.23 11.92 -19.55
C GLN A 782 11.60 13.25 -20.23
N ALA A 783 10.94 14.34 -19.87
CA ALA A 783 11.27 15.65 -20.42
C ALA A 783 12.66 16.10 -20.01
N LEU A 784 13.09 15.75 -18.79
CA LEU A 784 14.44 16.02 -18.30
C LEU A 784 15.49 15.27 -19.13
N ASP A 785 15.28 13.97 -19.38
CA ASP A 785 16.16 13.14 -20.22
C ASP A 785 16.30 13.73 -21.62
N PHE A 786 15.18 14.10 -22.24
CA PHE A 786 15.18 14.70 -23.58
C PHE A 786 15.91 16.04 -23.62
N SER A 787 15.88 16.82 -22.53
CA SER A 787 16.60 18.09 -22.43
C SER A 787 18.10 17.93 -22.14
N GLY A 788 18.58 16.71 -21.92
CA GLY A 788 19.95 16.42 -21.49
C GLY A 788 20.22 16.74 -20.01
N GLY A 789 19.16 16.90 -19.20
CA GLY A 789 19.25 17.13 -17.77
C GLY A 789 19.59 15.85 -17.00
N VAL A 790 20.01 16.00 -15.73
CA VAL A 790 20.27 14.88 -14.82
C VAL A 790 18.96 14.42 -14.18
N SER A 791 18.41 13.30 -14.63
CA SER A 791 17.19 12.73 -14.10
C SER A 791 17.44 11.60 -13.11
N ALA A 792 16.38 11.16 -12.44
CA ALA A 792 16.35 9.88 -11.75
C ALA A 792 15.67 8.82 -12.63
N GLU A 793 15.69 7.57 -12.19
CA GLU A 793 14.83 6.47 -12.68
C GLU A 793 13.37 6.81 -13.05
N ASP A 794 12.70 7.62 -12.24
CA ASP A 794 11.27 7.94 -12.25
C ASP A 794 11.03 9.29 -11.54
N ASN A 795 9.80 9.79 -11.56
CA ASN A 795 9.46 11.07 -10.92
C ASN A 795 9.59 11.03 -9.38
N PHE A 796 9.47 9.86 -8.76
CA PHE A 796 9.57 9.70 -7.31
C PHE A 796 11.03 9.84 -6.85
N GLY A 797 11.98 9.37 -7.66
CA GLY A 797 13.41 9.61 -7.43
C GLY A 797 13.82 11.08 -7.51
N ILE A 798 13.06 11.91 -8.26
CA ILE A 798 13.32 13.36 -8.40
C ILE A 798 12.65 14.17 -7.30
N GLY A 799 11.43 13.79 -6.90
CA GLY A 799 10.56 14.65 -6.10
C GLY A 799 9.65 13.94 -5.10
N GLY A 800 9.88 12.66 -4.82
CA GLY A 800 9.15 11.90 -3.81
C GLY A 800 9.53 12.29 -2.37
N TYR A 801 8.74 11.83 -1.41
CA TYR A 801 8.99 12.08 0.01
C TYR A 801 10.35 11.51 0.44
N ASP A 802 10.51 10.20 0.26
CA ASP A 802 11.61 9.42 0.84
C ASP A 802 12.99 9.97 0.49
N ARG A 803 13.26 10.19 -0.80
CA ARG A 803 14.60 10.58 -1.28
C ARG A 803 14.87 12.09 -1.23
N VAL A 804 13.84 12.93 -1.33
CA VAL A 804 14.03 14.38 -1.58
C VAL A 804 13.22 15.24 -0.62
N MET A 805 11.89 15.14 -0.66
CA MET A 805 11.03 16.13 0.00
C MET A 805 10.94 15.98 1.52
N GLY A 806 11.06 14.76 2.04
CA GLY A 806 11.19 14.48 3.46
C GLY A 806 12.55 14.93 4.00
N PRO A 807 13.68 14.41 3.47
CA PRO A 807 15.03 14.78 3.90
C PRO A 807 15.30 16.28 3.82
N ASN A 808 14.80 16.98 2.79
CA ASN A 808 14.97 18.42 2.68
C ASN A 808 13.96 19.24 3.51
N GLY A 809 13.05 18.59 4.24
CA GLY A 809 12.05 19.21 5.11
C GLY A 809 10.98 20.05 4.39
N GLN A 810 10.82 19.90 3.08
CA GLN A 810 9.73 20.53 2.33
C GLN A 810 8.41 19.81 2.58
N ALA A 811 8.43 18.47 2.51
CA ALA A 811 7.37 17.65 3.08
C ALA A 811 7.60 17.49 4.58
N GLN A 812 6.58 17.84 5.34
CA GLN A 812 6.68 18.00 6.78
C GLN A 812 6.17 16.76 7.50
N TYR A 813 5.27 16.04 6.83
CA TYR A 813 4.68 14.79 7.27
C TYR A 813 4.64 13.78 6.13
N TRP A 814 4.78 12.51 6.51
CA TRP A 814 4.53 11.37 5.67
C TRP A 814 3.22 10.70 6.09
N ALA A 815 2.48 10.17 5.12
CA ALA A 815 1.31 9.34 5.39
C ALA A 815 1.28 8.14 4.42
N PRO A 816 0.91 6.93 4.88
CA PRO A 816 0.93 5.73 4.04
C PRO A 816 -0.11 5.77 2.89
N ASN A 817 -1.18 6.55 3.03
CA ASN A 817 -2.25 6.71 2.04
C ASN A 817 -3.04 8.01 2.31
N LEU A 818 -4.01 8.33 1.44
CA LEU A 818 -4.80 9.57 1.56
C LEU A 818 -5.71 9.63 2.79
N VAL A 819 -6.17 8.48 3.31
CA VAL A 819 -6.97 8.44 4.54
C VAL A 819 -6.10 8.85 5.73
N ALA A 820 -4.92 8.25 5.84
CA ALA A 820 -3.95 8.63 6.86
C ALA A 820 -3.47 10.09 6.69
N ALA A 821 -3.34 10.58 5.45
CA ALA A 821 -3.00 11.98 5.20
C ALA A 821 -4.09 12.94 5.70
N ARG A 822 -5.36 12.59 5.52
CA ARG A 822 -6.50 13.30 6.12
C ARG A 822 -6.42 13.25 7.65
N ASP A 823 -6.06 12.11 8.24
CA ASP A 823 -5.95 12.01 9.69
C ASP A 823 -4.79 12.85 10.25
N VAL A 824 -3.67 12.97 9.54
CA VAL A 824 -2.59 13.92 9.86
C VAL A 824 -3.09 15.36 9.83
N LEU A 825 -3.88 15.75 8.82
CA LEU A 825 -4.50 17.08 8.77
C LEU A 825 -5.45 17.30 9.96
N MET A 826 -6.31 16.34 10.28
CA MET A 826 -7.19 16.43 11.45
C MET A 826 -6.41 16.55 12.75
N ALA A 827 -5.32 15.79 12.90
CA ALA A 827 -4.43 15.88 14.06
C ALA A 827 -3.80 17.27 14.15
N HIS A 828 -3.30 17.82 13.03
CA HIS A 828 -2.80 19.21 12.97
C HIS A 828 -3.87 20.21 13.45
N TYR A 829 -5.11 20.10 12.96
CA TYR A 829 -6.21 20.98 13.37
C TYR A 829 -6.61 20.84 14.86
N GLU A 830 -6.37 19.70 15.52
CA GLU A 830 -6.54 19.58 16.97
C GLU A 830 -5.60 20.50 17.77
N HIS A 831 -4.50 20.96 17.15
CA HIS A 831 -3.56 21.90 17.76
C HIS A 831 -3.70 23.32 17.20
N THR A 832 -4.11 23.48 15.94
CA THR A 832 -3.97 24.76 15.22
C THR A 832 -5.27 25.42 14.80
N TYR A 833 -6.41 24.71 14.76
CA TYR A 833 -7.64 25.28 14.24
C TYR A 833 -8.19 26.39 15.14
N VAL A 834 -8.45 27.56 14.55
CA VAL A 834 -9.12 28.69 15.21
C VAL A 834 -10.51 28.80 14.61
N ALA A 835 -11.55 28.58 15.41
CA ALA A 835 -12.93 28.69 14.93
C ALA A 835 -13.23 30.16 14.53
N PRO A 836 -14.01 30.41 13.47
CA PRO A 836 -14.37 31.77 13.07
C PRO A 836 -14.94 32.60 14.23
N GLY A 837 -14.32 33.74 14.52
CA GLY A 837 -14.68 34.62 15.64
C GLY A 837 -13.83 34.43 16.90
N GLU A 838 -13.05 33.35 16.98
CA GLU A 838 -12.06 33.13 18.05
C GLU A 838 -10.69 33.71 17.67
N ARG A 839 -9.80 33.81 18.66
CA ARG A 839 -8.43 34.33 18.49
C ARG A 839 -7.35 33.27 18.58
N THR A 840 -7.63 32.16 19.26
CA THR A 840 -6.69 31.07 19.54
C THR A 840 -7.43 29.74 19.48
N PRO A 841 -6.75 28.62 19.21
CA PRO A 841 -7.37 27.30 19.24
C PRO A 841 -7.96 26.97 20.62
N ARG A 842 -9.06 26.21 20.63
CA ARG A 842 -9.71 25.81 21.88
C ARG A 842 -8.85 24.83 22.68
N ARG A 843 -8.90 24.97 24.01
CA ARG A 843 -8.29 24.01 24.94
C ARG A 843 -8.97 22.64 24.82
N ALA A 844 -8.18 21.58 24.86
CA ALA A 844 -8.64 20.21 25.03
C ALA A 844 -9.06 19.97 26.49
N THR A 845 -10.06 19.12 26.72
CA THR A 845 -10.26 18.53 28.04
C THR A 845 -9.11 17.57 28.34
N THR A 846 -8.49 17.60 29.51
CA THR A 846 -7.49 16.59 29.89
C THR A 846 -7.76 16.13 31.31
N THR A 847 -7.42 14.88 31.56
CA THR A 847 -7.38 14.26 32.88
C THR A 847 -5.98 14.26 33.48
N ASP A 848 -4.96 14.66 32.70
CA ASP A 848 -3.57 14.77 33.17
C ASP A 848 -3.40 16.02 34.04
N PRO A 849 -3.08 15.88 35.35
CA PRO A 849 -2.95 17.01 36.25
C PRO A 849 -1.89 18.03 35.79
N VAL A 850 -2.18 19.31 35.98
CA VAL A 850 -1.25 20.41 35.65
C VAL A 850 -0.06 20.47 36.60
N ASP A 851 -0.22 19.95 37.81
CA ASP A 851 0.76 19.89 38.90
C ASP A 851 1.47 18.53 38.99
N ARG A 852 1.34 17.67 37.96
CA ARG A 852 2.04 16.38 37.91
C ARG A 852 3.55 16.60 37.89
N ASP A 853 4.24 15.90 38.79
CA ASP A 853 5.68 15.80 38.79
C ASP A 853 6.16 15.01 37.55
N VAL A 854 6.92 15.68 36.68
CA VAL A 854 7.46 15.08 35.46
C VAL A 854 8.72 14.27 35.72
N THR A 855 9.35 14.40 36.88
CA THR A 855 10.63 13.75 37.19
C THR A 855 10.49 12.23 37.30
N VAL A 856 9.32 11.72 37.69
CA VAL A 856 9.03 10.29 37.75
C VAL A 856 8.72 9.65 36.40
N TYR A 857 8.65 10.44 35.32
CA TYR A 857 8.33 9.94 33.99
C TYR A 857 9.42 8.96 33.51
N PRO A 858 9.07 7.76 33.01
CA PRO A 858 10.03 6.77 32.57
C PRO A 858 10.90 7.26 31.41
N HIS A 859 12.21 7.01 31.50
CA HIS A 859 13.16 7.25 30.42
C HIS A 859 13.65 5.89 29.88
N VAL A 860 13.02 5.43 28.81
CA VAL A 860 13.30 4.12 28.19
C VAL A 860 13.93 4.34 26.83
N VAL A 861 15.24 4.53 26.82
CA VAL A 861 16.02 4.80 25.59
C VAL A 861 17.25 3.90 25.55
N ALA A 862 17.44 3.22 24.43
CA ALA A 862 18.60 2.35 24.24
C ALA A 862 19.92 3.12 24.41
N GLY A 863 20.83 2.56 25.22
CA GLY A 863 22.15 3.15 25.49
C GLY A 863 22.16 4.29 26.50
N SER A 864 21.05 4.54 27.23
CA SER A 864 21.02 5.49 28.34
C SER A 864 20.99 4.79 29.69
N ASP A 865 21.78 5.30 30.64
CA ASP A 865 21.77 4.84 32.03
C ASP A 865 20.59 5.42 32.84
N PHE A 866 19.86 6.38 32.28
CA PHE A 866 18.73 7.02 32.96
C PHE A 866 17.48 6.14 32.86
N THR A 867 16.81 5.97 33.98
CA THR A 867 15.54 5.26 34.11
C THR A 867 14.35 6.21 34.24
N THR A 868 14.58 7.45 34.69
CA THR A 868 13.55 8.50 34.82
C THR A 868 14.05 9.86 34.33
N VAL A 869 13.14 10.76 33.98
CA VAL A 869 13.47 12.13 33.57
C VAL A 869 14.15 12.92 34.71
N GLY A 870 13.79 12.64 35.97
CA GLY A 870 14.41 13.27 37.14
C GLY A 870 15.91 13.00 37.25
N GLU A 871 16.38 11.82 36.86
CA GLU A 871 17.80 11.47 36.89
C GLU A 871 18.63 12.28 35.91
N ILE A 872 18.04 12.72 34.79
CA ILE A 872 18.67 13.67 33.85
C ILE A 872 19.03 14.97 34.59
N PHE A 873 18.11 15.40 35.47
CA PHE A 873 18.21 16.63 36.25
C PHE A 873 18.82 16.45 37.65
N SER A 874 19.25 15.25 38.02
CA SER A 874 19.86 14.99 39.33
C SER A 874 21.36 15.27 39.31
N ALA A 875 21.87 15.97 40.33
CA ALA A 875 23.32 16.14 40.52
C ALA A 875 24.04 14.80 40.82
N ALA A 876 23.32 13.82 41.37
CA ALA A 876 23.88 12.50 41.69
C ALA A 876 24.03 11.63 40.43
N SER A 877 23.02 11.60 39.56
CA SER A 877 23.00 10.73 38.37
C SER A 877 23.65 11.39 37.14
N ASN A 878 23.59 12.72 37.05
CA ASN A 878 24.14 13.52 35.96
C ASN A 878 24.87 14.79 36.48
N PRO A 879 26.04 14.62 37.14
CA PRO A 879 26.83 15.75 37.62
C PRO A 879 27.20 16.69 36.47
N ASP A 880 27.11 18.00 36.72
CA ASP A 880 27.35 19.08 35.75
C ASP A 880 26.55 19.02 34.44
N ARG A 881 25.45 18.23 34.37
CA ARG A 881 24.65 18.06 33.14
C ARG A 881 25.48 17.63 31.93
N LYS A 882 26.41 16.68 32.12
CA LYS A 882 27.36 16.23 31.08
C LYS A 882 26.91 14.98 30.34
N LYS A 883 26.12 14.10 30.97
CA LYS A 883 25.62 12.89 30.31
C LYS A 883 24.50 13.26 29.33
N PRO A 884 24.54 12.72 28.09
CA PRO A 884 23.52 12.99 27.09
C PRO A 884 22.19 12.31 27.44
N PHE A 885 21.09 12.92 27.02
CA PHE A 885 19.72 12.42 27.22
C PHE A 885 18.89 12.65 25.96
N ASP A 886 17.78 11.92 25.82
CA ASP A 886 16.85 12.07 24.70
C ASP A 886 15.86 13.21 24.97
N ILE A 887 15.84 14.22 24.09
CA ILE A 887 14.97 15.39 24.28
C ILE A 887 13.48 15.06 24.09
N ARG A 888 13.15 14.09 23.22
CA ARG A 888 11.76 13.67 22.96
C ARG A 888 11.11 13.12 24.23
N THR A 889 11.85 12.39 25.04
CA THR A 889 11.40 11.88 26.33
C THR A 889 11.04 13.01 27.30
N VAL A 890 11.84 14.08 27.36
CA VAL A 890 11.55 15.25 28.20
C VAL A 890 10.32 16.01 27.69
N MET A 891 10.22 16.23 26.37
CA MET A 891 9.05 16.86 25.74
C MET A 891 7.78 16.04 25.99
N ARG A 892 7.87 14.71 25.93
CA ARG A 892 6.75 13.81 26.21
C ARG A 892 6.37 13.82 27.69
N ALA A 893 7.33 13.86 28.61
CA ALA A 893 7.06 13.97 30.04
C ALA A 893 6.32 15.25 30.41
N LEU A 894 6.67 16.36 29.74
CA LEU A 894 6.02 17.66 29.89
C LEU A 894 4.60 17.66 29.31
N SER A 895 4.36 17.00 28.18
CA SER A 895 3.07 16.95 27.47
C SER A 895 1.94 16.27 28.27
N ASP A 896 0.69 16.55 27.91
CA ASP A 896 -0.48 15.83 28.44
C ASP A 896 -0.46 14.34 28.02
N GLN A 897 -0.49 13.43 29.00
CA GLN A 897 -0.32 11.99 28.74
C GLN A 897 -1.52 11.34 28.05
N ASP A 898 -2.71 11.90 28.22
CA ASP A 898 -3.94 11.42 27.59
C ASP A 898 -4.18 12.02 26.19
N ARG A 899 -3.19 12.74 25.66
CA ARG A 899 -3.23 13.36 24.33
C ARG A 899 -2.06 12.89 23.44
N PRO A 900 -2.32 12.68 22.13
CA PRO A 900 -1.25 12.43 21.18
C PRO A 900 -0.44 13.70 20.91
N VAL A 901 0.84 13.52 20.59
CA VAL A 901 1.73 14.58 20.09
C VAL A 901 1.89 14.44 18.58
N LEU A 902 2.14 15.54 17.89
CA LEU A 902 2.38 15.56 16.45
C LEU A 902 3.77 16.14 16.16
N GLU A 903 4.74 15.28 15.82
CA GLU A 903 6.11 15.72 15.50
C GLU A 903 6.24 16.17 14.04
N ARG A 904 6.73 17.39 13.84
CA ARG A 904 6.90 18.02 12.52
C ARG A 904 8.35 17.88 12.04
N TRP A 905 8.53 17.55 10.75
CA TRP A 905 9.85 17.35 10.12
C TRP A 905 10.69 16.25 10.80
N ALA A 906 10.06 15.15 11.21
CA ALA A 906 10.76 14.03 11.82
C ALA A 906 11.83 13.41 10.88
N GLY A 907 11.56 13.38 9.56
CA GLY A 907 12.47 12.86 8.55
C GLY A 907 13.40 13.89 7.90
N MET A 908 13.51 15.12 8.42
CA MET A 908 14.36 16.15 7.84
C MET A 908 15.82 15.91 8.22
N ALA A 909 16.64 15.59 7.22
CA ALA A 909 18.06 15.32 7.39
C ALA A 909 18.84 16.59 7.77
N ASP A 910 19.90 16.38 8.55
CA ASP A 910 20.82 17.40 9.08
C ASP A 910 20.16 18.37 10.08
N ALA A 911 18.92 18.09 10.49
CA ALA A 911 18.11 18.89 11.41
C ALA A 911 17.65 18.10 12.65
N GLU A 912 18.24 16.93 12.88
CA GLU A 912 17.91 15.99 13.97
C GLU A 912 18.07 16.65 15.34
N ASN A 913 18.99 17.61 15.45
CA ASN A 913 19.29 18.33 16.70
C ASN A 913 18.21 19.33 17.15
N ALA A 914 17.19 19.59 16.31
CA ALA A 914 16.03 20.40 16.67
C ALA A 914 14.76 19.56 16.50
N VAL A 915 14.04 19.32 17.60
CA VAL A 915 12.80 18.54 17.64
C VAL A 915 11.63 19.51 17.81
N VAL A 916 10.60 19.37 16.97
CA VAL A 916 9.43 20.25 16.95
C VAL A 916 8.18 19.40 17.07
N GLN A 917 7.39 19.62 18.13
CA GLN A 917 6.16 18.88 18.37
C GLN A 917 5.01 19.84 18.66
N ASP A 918 3.86 19.58 18.06
CA ASP A 918 2.60 20.14 18.53
C ASP A 918 2.01 19.22 19.60
N ALA A 919 1.69 19.80 20.76
CA ALA A 919 1.29 19.08 21.96
C ALA A 919 0.20 19.84 22.72
N HIS A 920 -0.28 19.26 23.82
CA HIS A 920 -1.15 19.93 24.79
C HIS A 920 -0.49 19.97 26.17
N LEU A 921 -0.62 21.09 26.89
CA LEU A 921 -0.22 21.30 28.28
C LEU A 921 -1.40 21.82 29.09
N GLY A 922 -1.93 21.02 30.01
CA GLY A 922 -3.15 21.37 30.75
C GLY A 922 -4.33 21.63 29.80
N GLY A 923 -4.37 20.89 28.69
CA GLY A 923 -5.32 21.07 27.61
C GLY A 923 -5.00 22.21 26.63
N MET A 924 -4.04 23.09 26.92
CA MET A 924 -3.67 24.18 26.02
C MET A 924 -2.80 23.66 24.87
N PRO A 925 -3.17 23.89 23.60
CA PRO A 925 -2.29 23.54 22.49
C PRO A 925 -1.04 24.43 22.51
N VAL A 926 0.14 23.82 22.35
CA VAL A 926 1.44 24.51 22.36
C VAL A 926 2.35 23.96 21.27
N CYS A 927 3.28 24.78 20.80
CA CYS A 927 4.41 24.34 19.99
C CYS A 927 5.61 24.12 20.92
N LEU A 928 6.08 22.88 21.03
CA LEU A 928 7.28 22.52 21.77
C LEU A 928 8.48 22.48 20.81
N LEU A 929 9.55 23.22 21.15
CA LEU A 929 10.85 23.17 20.47
C LEU A 929 11.90 22.64 21.46
N GLY A 930 12.38 21.42 21.23
CA GLY A 930 13.44 20.81 22.01
C GLY A 930 14.76 20.78 21.26
N ILE A 931 15.87 20.97 21.98
CA ILE A 931 17.22 20.83 21.43
C ILE A 931 17.85 19.52 21.92
N GLU A 932 18.27 18.68 20.98
CA GLU A 932 18.78 17.33 21.25
C GLU A 932 20.06 17.38 22.11
N SER A 933 20.13 16.51 23.12
CA SER A 933 21.30 16.39 23.99
C SER A 933 22.18 15.19 23.65
N ARG A 934 21.72 14.28 22.79
CA ARG A 934 22.56 13.23 22.22
C ARG A 934 23.36 13.75 21.03
N SER A 935 24.57 13.21 20.86
CA SER A 935 25.29 13.38 19.60
C SER A 935 24.65 12.47 18.56
N VAL A 936 24.30 13.01 17.38
CA VAL A 936 23.70 12.24 16.29
C VAL A 936 24.75 11.97 15.21
N PRO A 937 25.10 10.71 14.93
CA PRO A 937 26.04 10.37 13.85
C PRO A 937 25.53 10.88 12.50
N ARG A 938 26.43 11.40 11.67
CA ARG A 938 26.07 11.84 10.32
C ARG A 938 25.97 10.67 9.37
N ARG A 939 24.95 10.67 8.51
CA ARG A 939 24.80 9.70 7.43
C ARG A 939 25.58 10.17 6.20
N GLY A 940 26.05 9.23 5.39
CA GLY A 940 26.80 9.53 4.17
C GLY A 940 28.24 9.99 4.44
N PHE A 941 28.87 10.70 3.50
CA PHE A 941 30.24 11.19 3.65
C PHE A 941 30.22 12.61 4.23
N PRO A 942 30.53 12.80 5.53
CA PRO A 942 30.65 14.14 6.07
C PRO A 942 31.82 14.87 5.35
N PRO A 943 31.66 16.17 5.04
CA PRO A 943 32.77 16.98 4.53
C PRO A 943 33.94 17.00 5.52
N ALA A 944 35.17 16.95 5.00
CA ALA A 944 36.38 16.96 5.82
C ALA A 944 36.56 18.25 6.66
N ASP A 945 35.84 19.32 6.29
CA ASP A 945 35.82 20.61 6.98
C ASP A 945 34.58 20.80 7.88
N GLY A 946 33.85 19.72 8.15
CA GLY A 946 32.71 19.67 9.07
C GLY A 946 32.89 18.62 10.16
N PRO A 947 32.03 18.63 11.19
CA PRO A 947 32.09 17.62 12.24
C PRO A 947 31.57 16.26 11.76
N ASP A 948 32.10 15.18 12.34
CA ASP A 948 31.70 13.80 12.04
C ASP A 948 30.32 13.44 12.62
N ALA A 949 29.86 14.20 13.61
CA ALA A 949 28.56 14.03 14.25
C ALA A 949 27.88 15.39 14.50
N TYR A 950 26.56 15.42 14.51
CA TYR A 950 25.81 16.56 15.03
C TYR A 950 25.94 16.59 16.54
N THR A 951 26.79 17.49 17.03
CA THR A 951 27.16 17.58 18.45
C THR A 951 25.98 18.02 19.31
N ALA A 952 25.92 17.48 20.53
CA ALA A 952 24.85 17.75 21.48
C ALA A 952 24.66 19.25 21.76
N GLY A 953 23.42 19.71 21.74
CA GLY A 953 23.03 21.08 22.05
C GLY A 953 23.44 22.14 21.02
N THR A 954 24.07 21.73 19.92
CA THR A 954 24.56 22.65 18.88
C THR A 954 23.51 22.81 17.78
N LEU A 955 23.25 24.06 17.39
CA LEU A 955 22.39 24.39 16.26
C LEU A 955 23.20 24.43 14.95
N PHE A 956 22.89 23.47 14.08
CA PHE A 956 23.40 23.38 12.70
C PHE A 956 22.51 24.14 11.71
N PRO A 957 22.93 24.36 10.44
CA PRO A 957 22.21 25.26 9.54
C PRO A 957 20.77 24.83 9.31
N ARG A 958 20.57 23.53 9.13
CA ARG A 958 19.27 22.92 8.84
C ARG A 958 18.39 22.82 10.09
N ALA A 959 18.97 22.52 11.25
CA ALA A 959 18.31 22.62 12.56
C ALA A 959 17.85 24.07 12.85
N SER A 960 18.69 25.06 12.54
CA SER A 960 18.37 26.48 12.71
C SER A 960 17.21 26.92 11.82
N LYS A 961 17.22 26.49 10.55
CA LYS A 961 16.10 26.68 9.62
C LYS A 961 14.80 26.05 10.15
N LYS A 962 14.88 24.81 10.66
CA LYS A 962 13.73 24.09 11.23
C LYS A 962 13.15 24.83 12.45
N ALA A 963 14.01 25.29 13.36
CA ALA A 963 13.60 26.07 14.52
C ALA A 963 12.91 27.39 14.13
N ALA A 964 13.51 28.18 13.22
CA ALA A 964 12.92 29.44 12.75
C ALA A 964 11.54 29.22 12.11
N ARG A 965 11.37 28.18 11.28
CA ARG A 965 10.08 27.81 10.68
C ARG A 965 9.04 27.42 11.72
N ALA A 966 9.43 26.66 12.76
CA ALA A 966 8.53 26.26 13.83
C ALA A 966 7.99 27.47 14.61
N ILE A 967 8.87 28.40 14.96
CA ILE A 967 8.54 29.64 15.67
C ILE A 967 7.57 30.48 14.84
N ASN A 968 7.91 30.71 13.57
CA ASN A 968 7.04 31.45 12.67
C ASN A 968 5.69 30.76 12.50
N ALA A 969 5.61 29.44 12.36
CA ALA A 969 4.34 28.73 12.19
C ALA A 969 3.43 28.83 13.43
N ALA A 970 3.98 28.87 14.64
CA ALA A 970 3.20 28.98 15.88
C ALA A 970 2.73 30.41 16.19
N SER A 971 3.47 31.43 15.73
CA SER A 971 3.18 32.86 16.00
C SER A 971 1.74 33.24 15.63
N GLY A 972 1.03 33.89 16.56
CA GLY A 972 -0.36 34.33 16.41
C GLY A 972 -1.40 33.20 16.45
N ASN A 973 -0.98 31.96 16.73
CA ASN A 973 -1.85 30.79 16.76
C ASN A 973 -1.80 30.10 18.13
N ARG A 974 -0.61 29.66 18.57
CA ARG A 974 -0.41 28.94 19.84
C ARG A 974 0.89 29.37 20.53
N PRO A 975 1.01 29.24 21.86
CA PRO A 975 2.24 29.54 22.58
C PRO A 975 3.43 28.69 22.12
N LEU A 976 4.62 29.23 22.30
CA LEU A 976 5.89 28.54 22.06
C LEU A 976 6.55 28.18 23.39
N VAL A 977 6.95 26.92 23.55
CA VAL A 977 7.78 26.47 24.67
C VAL A 977 9.09 25.92 24.11
N VAL A 978 10.20 26.52 24.51
CA VAL A 978 11.55 26.10 24.10
C VAL A 978 12.23 25.41 25.27
N LEU A 979 12.57 24.13 25.12
CA LEU A 979 13.38 23.39 26.08
C LEU A 979 14.85 23.50 25.65
N ALA A 980 15.55 24.45 26.29
CA ALA A 980 16.86 24.89 25.88
C ALA A 980 17.98 24.03 26.49
N ASN A 981 18.71 23.37 25.59
CA ASN A 981 20.02 22.79 25.81
C ASN A 981 20.94 23.32 24.70
N LEU A 982 21.36 24.57 24.80
CA LEU A 982 22.01 25.31 23.73
C LEU A 982 23.48 25.56 24.06
N SER A 983 24.37 24.81 23.41
CA SER A 983 25.82 25.02 23.46
C SER A 983 26.29 26.15 22.54
N GLY A 984 25.47 26.50 21.53
CA GLY A 984 25.73 27.56 20.57
C GLY A 984 25.35 27.15 19.15
N PHE A 985 25.91 27.87 18.17
CA PHE A 985 25.80 27.55 16.75
C PHE A 985 27.08 26.87 16.28
N ASP A 986 26.96 25.96 15.31
CA ASP A 986 28.15 25.34 14.71
C ASP A 986 28.92 26.34 13.85
N GLY A 987 30.19 26.57 14.19
CA GLY A 987 31.08 27.51 13.52
C GLY A 987 32.02 26.87 12.50
N SER A 988 31.83 25.59 12.16
CA SER A 988 32.70 24.90 11.20
C SER A 988 32.66 25.56 9.81
N PRO A 989 33.76 25.48 9.02
CA PRO A 989 33.75 25.96 7.64
C PRO A 989 32.59 25.41 6.80
N GLU A 990 32.18 24.16 7.02
CA GLU A 990 31.01 23.57 6.38
C GLU A 990 29.73 24.35 6.72
N SER A 991 29.42 24.51 8.01
CA SER A 991 28.18 25.18 8.44
C SER A 991 28.12 26.63 7.98
N MET A 992 29.26 27.33 8.04
CA MET A 992 29.37 28.69 7.53
C MET A 992 29.09 28.77 6.02
N ARG A 993 29.61 27.81 5.24
CA ARG A 993 29.32 27.69 3.79
C ARG A 993 27.86 27.32 3.52
N LYS A 994 27.24 26.55 4.42
CA LYS A 994 25.82 26.18 4.40
C LYS A 994 24.90 27.26 5.01
N LEU A 995 25.36 28.52 5.05
CA LEU A 995 24.58 29.69 5.43
C LEU A 995 24.10 29.68 6.90
N GLN A 996 24.91 29.16 7.83
CA GLN A 996 24.58 29.15 9.27
C GLN A 996 24.17 30.54 9.80
N LEU A 997 24.85 31.60 9.36
CA LEU A 997 24.56 32.96 9.81
C LEU A 997 23.15 33.41 9.42
N GLU A 998 22.70 33.10 8.20
CA GLU A 998 21.36 33.46 7.73
C GLU A 998 20.28 32.69 8.50
N TYR A 999 20.44 31.37 8.63
CA TYR A 999 19.46 30.56 9.36
C TYR A 999 19.44 30.84 10.86
N GLY A 1000 20.58 31.19 11.47
CA GLY A 1000 20.64 31.67 12.84
C GLY A 1000 19.93 33.02 13.01
N ALA A 1001 20.15 33.97 12.10
CA ALA A 1001 19.49 35.27 12.13
C ALA A 1001 17.96 35.17 11.98
N GLU A 1002 17.47 34.21 11.20
CA GLU A 1002 16.03 33.96 11.04
C GLU A 1002 15.36 33.49 12.35
N ILE A 1003 16.09 32.85 13.28
CA ILE A 1003 15.55 32.56 14.63
C ILE A 1003 15.31 33.87 15.39
N GLY A 1004 16.31 34.75 15.43
CA GLY A 1004 16.19 36.04 16.10
C GLY A 1004 15.04 36.88 15.53
N ARG A 1005 14.92 36.91 14.19
CA ARG A 1005 13.80 37.55 13.50
C ARG A 1005 12.44 36.93 13.89
N ALA A 1006 12.36 35.61 13.92
CA ALA A 1006 11.13 34.90 14.27
C ALA A 1006 10.70 35.19 15.72
N ILE A 1007 11.64 35.27 16.66
CA ILE A 1007 11.38 35.62 18.06
C ILE A 1007 10.89 37.07 18.21
N VAL A 1008 11.55 38.03 17.54
CA VAL A 1008 11.13 39.45 17.56
C VAL A 1008 9.72 39.61 17.01
N ASN A 1009 9.39 38.89 15.93
CA ASN A 1009 8.09 38.98 15.26
C ASN A 1009 7.03 38.04 15.85
N PHE A 1010 7.36 37.26 16.89
CA PHE A 1010 6.43 36.30 17.47
C PHE A 1010 5.28 37.02 18.17
N ARG A 1011 4.05 36.61 17.87
CA ARG A 1011 2.83 37.13 18.49
C ARG A 1011 2.26 36.08 19.43
N GLY A 1012 2.33 36.33 20.74
CA GLY A 1012 1.82 35.42 21.78
C GLY A 1012 2.89 35.02 22.78
N PRO A 1013 2.54 34.20 23.79
CA PRO A 1013 3.45 33.86 24.87
C PRO A 1013 4.60 32.96 24.41
N ILE A 1014 5.80 33.25 24.90
CA ILE A 1014 6.97 32.38 24.76
C ILE A 1014 7.48 31.98 26.14
N VAL A 1015 7.66 30.68 26.36
CA VAL A 1015 8.37 30.17 27.53
C VAL A 1015 9.68 29.57 27.07
N PHE A 1016 10.81 30.16 27.49
CA PHE A 1016 12.14 29.63 27.22
C PHE A 1016 12.69 29.03 28.51
N CYS A 1017 12.77 27.71 28.58
CA CYS A 1017 13.21 26.98 29.76
C CYS A 1017 14.59 26.37 29.56
N VAL A 1018 15.60 26.86 30.28
CA VAL A 1018 16.95 26.29 30.28
C VAL A 1018 16.95 25.00 31.11
N ILE A 1019 17.07 23.85 30.45
CA ILE A 1019 17.05 22.53 31.10
C ILE A 1019 18.44 21.96 31.35
N SER A 1020 19.46 22.49 30.67
CA SER A 1020 20.85 22.02 30.78
C SER A 1020 21.85 23.17 30.65
N ARG A 1021 22.16 23.60 29.42
CA ARG A 1021 23.15 24.65 29.14
C ARG A 1021 22.57 25.73 28.24
N TYR A 1022 23.07 26.95 28.39
CA TYR A 1022 22.69 28.10 27.59
C TYR A 1022 23.91 29.03 27.40
N HIS A 1023 24.58 28.90 26.26
CA HIS A 1023 25.83 29.62 25.97
C HIS A 1023 25.67 30.74 24.91
N GLY A 1024 26.63 31.66 24.86
CA GLY A 1024 26.52 33.00 24.27
C GLY A 1024 25.91 33.11 22.87
N GLY A 1025 26.22 32.21 21.93
CA GLY A 1025 25.63 32.25 20.58
C GLY A 1025 24.11 32.17 20.58
N ALA A 1026 23.53 31.40 21.51
CA ALA A 1026 22.09 31.26 21.67
C ALA A 1026 21.42 32.48 22.33
N PHE A 1027 22.14 33.21 23.21
CA PHE A 1027 21.64 34.43 23.83
C PHE A 1027 21.28 35.52 22.81
N VAL A 1028 21.96 35.55 21.67
CA VAL A 1028 21.72 36.54 20.62
C VAL A 1028 20.36 36.36 19.95
N VAL A 1029 19.83 35.13 19.90
CA VAL A 1029 18.60 34.79 19.15
C VAL A 1029 17.43 34.40 20.05
N PHE A 1030 17.70 33.99 21.29
CA PHE A 1030 16.70 33.75 22.32
C PHE A 1030 17.02 34.63 23.50
N SER A 1031 16.51 35.86 23.53
CA SER A 1031 16.67 36.77 24.67
C SER A 1031 15.35 37.46 24.94
N LYS A 1032 15.04 37.65 26.22
CA LYS A 1032 13.89 38.44 26.66
C LYS A 1032 13.92 39.88 26.13
N ALA A 1033 15.10 40.41 25.81
CA ALA A 1033 15.24 41.72 25.19
C ALA A 1033 14.71 41.76 23.74
N LEU A 1034 14.57 40.61 23.07
CA LEU A 1034 14.02 40.54 21.71
C LEU A 1034 12.49 40.57 21.70
N ASN A 1035 11.85 40.03 22.73
CA ASN A 1035 10.40 39.98 22.82
C ASN A 1035 9.94 40.05 24.29
N PRO A 1036 9.17 41.08 24.68
CA PRO A 1036 8.72 41.26 26.07
C PRO A 1036 7.74 40.18 26.54
N ASP A 1037 7.08 39.46 25.64
CA ASP A 1037 6.16 38.35 25.96
C ASP A 1037 6.92 37.03 26.26
N MET A 1038 8.25 37.06 26.28
CA MET A 1038 9.09 35.93 26.65
C MET A 1038 9.30 35.85 28.16
N THR A 1039 8.94 34.70 28.73
CA THR A 1039 9.30 34.29 30.09
C THR A 1039 10.48 33.32 30.03
N VAL A 1040 11.53 33.59 30.81
CA VAL A 1040 12.75 32.79 30.83
C VAL A 1040 12.86 32.05 32.17
N LEU A 1041 12.74 30.72 32.13
CA LEU A 1041 12.88 29.85 33.29
C LEU A 1041 14.18 29.06 33.19
N ALA A 1042 14.71 28.61 34.33
CA ALA A 1042 15.86 27.72 34.34
C ALA A 1042 15.74 26.65 35.44
N LEU A 1043 16.08 25.41 35.12
CA LEU A 1043 16.13 24.34 36.11
C LEU A 1043 17.32 24.53 37.04
N GLU A 1044 17.16 24.16 38.31
CA GLU A 1044 18.28 24.07 39.25
C GLU A 1044 19.43 23.22 38.68
N GLY A 1045 20.67 23.71 38.83
CA GLY A 1045 21.87 23.06 38.31
C GLY A 1045 22.11 23.23 36.80
N SER A 1046 21.33 24.09 36.12
CA SER A 1046 21.65 24.53 34.75
C SER A 1046 22.72 25.63 34.72
N PHE A 1047 23.32 25.85 33.55
CA PHE A 1047 24.40 26.81 33.35
C PHE A 1047 24.05 27.86 32.28
N ALA A 1048 24.39 29.13 32.53
CA ALA A 1048 24.22 30.22 31.60
C ALA A 1048 25.47 31.12 31.57
N SER A 1049 26.17 31.16 30.43
CA SER A 1049 27.42 31.93 30.31
C SER A 1049 27.72 32.37 28.87
N VAL A 1050 28.60 33.35 28.68
CA VAL A 1050 29.02 33.79 27.33
C VAL A 1050 29.77 32.67 26.60
N LEU A 1051 30.62 31.94 27.32
CA LEU A 1051 31.39 30.78 26.84
C LEU A 1051 31.58 29.81 28.01
N GLY A 1052 31.78 28.51 27.76
CA GLY A 1052 32.05 27.55 28.83
C GLY A 1052 33.38 27.81 29.55
N GLY A 1053 33.49 27.43 30.83
CA GLY A 1053 34.68 27.68 31.65
C GLY A 1053 35.99 27.14 31.08
N ALA A 1054 35.99 25.93 30.51
CA ALA A 1054 37.21 25.35 29.91
C ALA A 1054 37.72 26.14 28.69
N PRO A 1055 36.90 26.46 27.67
CA PRO A 1055 37.31 27.37 26.61
C PRO A 1055 37.67 28.78 27.10
N ALA A 1056 36.97 29.32 28.10
CA ALA A 1056 37.30 30.61 28.69
C ALA A 1056 38.70 30.59 29.32
N ALA A 1057 39.03 29.58 30.12
CA ALA A 1057 40.34 29.39 30.71
C ALA A 1057 41.43 29.19 29.65
N ALA A 1058 41.14 28.38 28.63
CA ALA A 1058 42.11 28.02 27.59
C ALA A 1058 42.47 29.18 26.65
N VAL A 1059 41.51 30.04 26.31
CA VAL A 1059 41.67 31.06 25.26
C VAL A 1059 41.67 32.47 25.85
N VAL A 1060 40.65 32.82 26.63
CA VAL A 1060 40.43 34.18 27.14
C VAL A 1060 41.35 34.49 28.33
N PHE A 1061 41.45 33.55 29.28
CA PHE A 1061 42.26 33.68 30.49
C PHE A 1061 43.59 32.91 30.41
N SER A 1062 44.07 32.61 29.20
CA SER A 1062 45.30 31.85 28.96
C SER A 1062 46.53 32.49 29.63
N ALA A 1063 46.59 33.83 29.68
CA ALA A 1063 47.64 34.56 30.37
C ALA A 1063 47.60 34.36 31.90
N ASP A 1064 46.41 34.30 32.50
CA ASP A 1064 46.23 34.03 33.94
C ASP A 1064 46.59 32.57 34.26
N VAL A 1065 46.15 31.61 33.43
CA VAL A 1065 46.56 30.20 33.54
C VAL A 1065 48.08 30.06 33.47
N ASN A 1066 48.74 30.76 32.53
CA ASN A 1066 50.20 30.77 32.42
C ASN A 1066 50.87 31.35 33.66
N ALA A 1067 50.37 32.48 34.18
CA ALA A 1067 50.91 33.13 35.37
C ALA A 1067 50.77 32.22 36.61
N ARG A 1068 49.62 31.59 36.80
CA ARG A 1068 49.36 30.63 37.89
C ARG A 1068 50.24 29.38 37.76
N THR A 1069 50.47 28.89 36.54
CA THR A 1069 51.38 27.76 36.28
C THR A 1069 52.82 28.11 36.64
N ALA A 1070 53.31 29.28 36.21
CA ALA A 1070 54.67 29.73 36.52
C ALA A 1070 54.85 30.04 38.02
N ALA A 1071 53.77 30.40 38.72
CA ALA A 1071 53.79 30.63 40.16
C ALA A 1071 53.71 29.33 41.00
N ASP A 1072 53.40 28.18 40.40
CA ASP A 1072 53.26 26.90 41.12
C ASP A 1072 54.60 26.50 41.75
N PRO A 1073 54.64 26.20 43.06
CA PRO A 1073 55.88 25.84 43.76
C PRO A 1073 56.63 24.68 43.10
N ARG A 1074 55.92 23.68 42.58
CA ARG A 1074 56.55 22.51 41.92
C ARG A 1074 57.34 22.93 40.67
N VAL A 1075 56.79 23.86 39.90
CA VAL A 1075 57.43 24.40 38.68
C VAL A 1075 58.63 25.27 39.05
N ARG A 1076 58.49 26.17 40.03
CA ARG A 1076 59.57 27.07 40.48
C ARG A 1076 60.75 26.32 41.10
N ASP A 1077 60.48 25.28 41.88
CA ASP A 1077 61.52 24.46 42.51
C ASP A 1077 62.33 23.69 41.47
N LEU A 1078 61.66 23.14 40.45
CA LEU A 1078 62.33 22.42 39.37
C LEU A 1078 63.07 23.37 38.40
N GLU A 1079 62.54 24.57 38.15
CA GLU A 1079 63.27 25.65 37.45
C GLU A 1079 64.57 26.02 38.15
N ALA A 1080 64.55 26.16 39.49
CA ALA A 1080 65.74 26.45 40.27
C ALA A 1080 66.77 25.30 40.18
N ARG A 1081 66.31 24.04 40.20
CA ARG A 1081 67.17 22.86 40.01
C ARG A 1081 67.80 22.84 38.61
N VAL A 1082 67.03 23.10 37.55
CA VAL A 1082 67.53 23.23 36.17
C VAL A 1082 68.58 24.33 36.05
N ALA A 1083 68.33 25.49 36.66
CA ALA A 1083 69.27 26.63 36.64
C ALA A 1083 70.61 26.29 37.31
N SER A 1084 70.61 25.41 38.31
CA SER A 1084 71.81 24.95 39.01
C SER A 1084 72.52 23.74 38.37
N ALA A 1085 71.91 23.09 37.38
CA ALA A 1085 72.44 21.89 36.73
C ALA A 1085 73.26 22.18 35.46
N SER A 1086 74.14 21.26 35.06
CA SER A 1086 74.96 21.35 33.84
C SER A 1086 75.07 20.01 33.12
N GLY A 1087 75.41 20.02 31.83
CA GLY A 1087 75.60 18.79 31.04
C GLY A 1087 74.31 17.97 30.86
N ALA A 1088 74.42 16.64 30.92
CA ALA A 1088 73.31 15.71 30.71
C ALA A 1088 72.20 15.84 31.76
N ASP A 1089 72.54 16.18 33.00
CA ASP A 1089 71.57 16.38 34.09
C ASP A 1089 70.66 17.58 33.84
N ARG A 1090 71.18 18.64 33.22
CA ARG A 1090 70.37 19.80 32.83
C ARG A 1090 69.37 19.43 31.75
N ALA A 1091 69.75 18.59 30.78
CA ALA A 1091 68.85 18.14 29.73
C ALA A 1091 67.72 17.27 30.29
N ALA A 1092 68.03 16.34 31.20
CA ALA A 1092 67.04 15.51 31.88
C ALA A 1092 66.07 16.34 32.74
N LEU A 1093 66.58 17.27 33.56
CA LEU A 1093 65.75 18.15 34.38
C LEU A 1093 64.91 19.14 33.55
N THR A 1094 65.39 19.54 32.37
CA THR A 1094 64.61 20.41 31.46
C THR A 1094 63.43 19.64 30.87
N ALA A 1095 63.62 18.38 30.47
CA ALA A 1095 62.52 17.52 30.03
C ALA A 1095 61.50 17.28 31.17
N GLU A 1096 61.99 17.00 32.38
CA GLU A 1096 61.13 16.86 33.58
C GLU A 1096 60.35 18.15 33.88
N LEU A 1097 60.97 19.32 33.67
CA LEU A 1097 60.32 20.62 33.84
C LEU A 1097 59.24 20.88 32.80
N ASP A 1098 59.47 20.51 31.54
CA ASP A 1098 58.49 20.68 30.47
C ASP A 1098 57.26 19.78 30.70
N ASP A 1099 57.47 18.51 31.08
CA ASP A 1099 56.41 17.58 31.45
C ASP A 1099 55.61 18.07 32.66
N LEU A 1100 56.31 18.53 33.72
CA LEU A 1100 55.68 19.07 34.91
C LEU A 1100 54.87 20.33 34.58
N ARG A 1101 55.40 21.24 33.77
CA ARG A 1101 54.69 22.46 33.34
C ARG A 1101 53.42 22.12 32.56
N LEU A 1102 53.44 21.12 31.68
CA LEU A 1102 52.24 20.68 30.96
C LEU A 1102 51.17 20.14 31.92
N SER A 1103 51.58 19.30 32.88
CA SER A 1103 50.67 18.73 33.90
C SER A 1103 50.07 19.83 34.79
N VAL A 1104 50.90 20.69 35.37
CA VAL A 1104 50.46 21.80 36.22
C VAL A 1104 49.59 22.78 35.46
N ARG A 1105 49.92 23.09 34.19
CA ARG A 1105 49.09 23.94 33.34
C ARG A 1105 47.69 23.36 33.15
N ALA A 1106 47.57 22.05 32.96
CA ALA A 1106 46.27 21.38 32.85
C ALA A 1106 45.46 21.50 34.15
N GLU A 1107 46.10 21.32 35.32
CA GLU A 1107 45.47 21.55 36.62
C GLU A 1107 44.97 23.00 36.77
N LYS A 1108 45.82 24.00 36.47
CA LYS A 1108 45.48 25.43 36.59
C LYS A 1108 44.41 25.86 35.59
N LEU A 1109 44.40 25.28 34.39
CA LEU A 1109 43.31 25.47 33.44
C LEU A 1109 41.99 24.98 34.03
N GLY A 1110 41.98 23.80 34.66
CA GLY A 1110 40.80 23.27 35.35
C GLY A 1110 40.33 24.14 36.51
N GLU A 1111 41.25 24.66 37.32
CA GLU A 1111 40.94 25.59 38.42
C GLU A 1111 40.29 26.89 37.92
N VAL A 1112 40.89 27.54 36.91
CA VAL A 1112 40.36 28.77 36.30
C VAL A 1112 39.02 28.52 35.62
N ALA A 1113 38.85 27.37 34.96
CA ALA A 1113 37.58 26.98 34.35
C ALA A 1113 36.48 26.85 35.41
N ALA A 1114 36.76 26.14 36.50
CA ALA A 1114 35.81 25.98 37.60
C ALA A 1114 35.51 27.31 38.32
N GLU A 1115 36.50 28.20 38.44
CA GLU A 1115 36.31 29.56 38.96
C GLU A 1115 35.38 30.38 38.06
N PHE A 1116 35.61 30.33 36.76
CA PHE A 1116 34.77 31.02 35.78
C PHE A 1116 33.32 30.56 35.84
N ASP A 1117 33.08 29.23 35.83
CA ASP A 1117 31.74 28.65 35.88
C ASP A 1117 31.02 28.96 37.21
N ARG A 1118 31.75 29.07 38.33
CA ARG A 1118 31.18 29.49 39.63
C ARG A 1118 30.69 30.94 39.62
N VAL A 1119 31.38 31.84 38.92
CA VAL A 1119 30.98 33.25 38.80
C VAL A 1119 29.83 33.42 37.81
N HIS A 1120 29.83 32.62 36.75
CA HIS A 1120 28.86 32.71 35.64
C HIS A 1120 27.82 31.58 35.76
N ASP A 1121 27.15 31.53 36.91
CA ASP A 1121 26.08 30.58 37.18
C ASP A 1121 24.70 31.11 36.78
N ILE A 1122 23.68 30.25 36.87
CA ILE A 1122 22.30 30.63 36.52
C ILE A 1122 21.70 31.66 37.49
N ARG A 1123 22.17 31.73 38.74
CA ARG A 1123 21.68 32.71 39.72
C ARG A 1123 22.12 34.11 39.34
N ARG A 1124 23.35 34.26 38.85
CA ARG A 1124 23.84 35.51 38.29
C ARG A 1124 22.95 35.99 37.13
N ALA A 1125 22.51 35.07 36.27
CA ALA A 1125 21.61 35.39 35.16
C ALA A 1125 20.24 35.93 35.64
N VAL A 1126 19.74 35.46 36.80
CA VAL A 1126 18.55 36.02 37.45
C VAL A 1126 18.81 37.40 38.04
N GLU A 1127 19.93 37.58 38.75
CA GLU A 1127 20.29 38.88 39.36
C GLU A 1127 20.38 40.01 38.33
N VAL A 1128 20.87 39.72 37.12
CA VAL A 1128 21.00 40.70 36.03
C VAL A 1128 19.74 40.80 35.16
N GLY A 1129 18.69 40.04 35.47
CA GLY A 1129 17.39 40.08 34.78
C GLY A 1129 17.32 39.36 33.44
N SER A 1130 18.33 38.55 33.09
CA SER A 1130 18.33 37.73 31.87
C SER A 1130 17.46 36.48 32.00
N VAL A 1131 17.24 35.98 33.23
CA VAL A 1131 16.38 34.85 33.58
C VAL A 1131 15.37 35.31 34.63
N ASP A 1132 14.11 34.91 34.52
CA ASP A 1132 13.05 35.35 35.44
C ASP A 1132 13.04 34.56 36.76
N ALA A 1133 13.26 33.24 36.69
CA ALA A 1133 13.26 32.38 37.87
C ALA A 1133 14.07 31.10 37.66
N VAL A 1134 14.69 30.64 38.75
CA VAL A 1134 15.17 29.25 38.87
C VAL A 1134 14.06 28.41 39.50
N ILE A 1135 13.77 27.26 38.92
CA ILE A 1135 12.71 26.34 39.38
C ILE A 1135 13.27 24.93 39.61
N ARG A 1136 12.60 24.16 40.45
CA ARG A 1136 12.92 22.74 40.66
C ARG A 1136 12.40 21.91 39.49
N ALA A 1137 13.02 20.76 39.23
CA ALA A 1137 12.62 19.88 38.13
C ALA A 1137 11.16 19.38 38.24
N GLU A 1138 10.66 19.16 39.45
CA GLU A 1138 9.26 18.78 39.72
C GLU A 1138 8.27 19.92 39.39
N GLU A 1139 8.73 21.16 39.39
CA GLU A 1139 7.92 22.35 39.08
C GLU A 1139 7.91 22.68 37.59
N LEU A 1140 8.63 21.91 36.75
CA LEU A 1140 8.77 22.21 35.32
C LEU A 1140 7.41 22.33 34.61
N ARG A 1141 6.51 21.36 34.81
CA ARG A 1141 5.18 21.37 34.20
C ARG A 1141 4.25 22.46 34.76
N PRO A 1142 4.07 22.63 36.09
CA PRO A 1142 3.15 23.64 36.62
C PRO A 1142 3.60 25.09 36.41
N ARG A 1143 4.90 25.34 36.18
CA ARG A 1143 5.44 26.69 35.95
C ARG A 1143 5.39 27.13 34.48
N ILE A 1144 5.42 26.17 33.57
CA ILE A 1144 5.18 26.37 32.13
C ILE A 1144 3.68 26.47 31.90
#